data_AF-A0A7W1A2F9-F1
#
_entry.id   AF-A0A7W1A2F9-F1
#
_cell.length_a   1.000
_cell.length_b   1.000
_cell.length_c   1.000
_cell.angle_alpha   90.00
_cell.angle_beta   90.00
_cell.angle_gamma   90.00
#
_symmetry.space_group_name_H-M   'P 1'
#
loop_
_entity.id
_entity.type
_entity.pdbx_description
1 polymer ?
#
loop_
_entity_poly.entity_id
_entity_poly.type
_entity_poly.pdbx_seq_one_letter_code
_entity_poly.pdbx_strand_id
1 'polypeptide(L)'
;MRPLTYALGVLFVLGLVACGDDAPGQVDAGVDDAGPDGPTTTEVTCEVLPPVTSGTCSITPGSASKLIKGQVLTPNKVFHGGQVAVDPQGSITCVGCDCAQGGETVISCPDGAISPGLINTHDHITFTQNNPYNDTGVRYEDRQQWRKGLDGKPKIASSGGASADQIRWGELRFLMGGATSIVGSGGQPGLLRNLDQAANQEGLNQKAVNFDTFPLDDSGGTRRTGDCNYGGMPTTAANIAQHDAYEPHTAEGINATARNEFQCQSSDAFDTSAPGTSNNITLGKTAMIHAIGLQPADYGTMATAGTALIWSPRSNITLYGETARVSTAARLGVEIALGTDWMPTGSMNMLRELACADDFNKKYLDGYFTDVQLWQMVTVNAASVSATDDAIGLLAPGKVADISIFTRHDKPGYRAVIEAEPKDVALVMRGGKVLYGDDAVVTGSTMAACDAVDVCGVAKKVCLMAEVGKTYSALKTSAGVNTYPAFTCGVPMNEPSCTPKRPTAVQGSTIYTGVATAEDSDGDGIPNTADNCAKVFNPARPVDTGTQGDADQDMQGDACDPCPLNANTTTCTRVDPNDRDQDTVPNATDNCPDVANTTQTDGDMDGKGDACDVCPMAANPGSSGCPTTIYAVKSGMVPPGTNVRIVNALVTGKGSNGFFVQTKMGDAGYMGVDHSGLFVYTGTMAATLANATVGARVSVDGAVANFQGQLELDVVTAVTRTAVGPEALPDPVAVTYAEVKTGGSRALTLESVIVSLGAATVTAQNAMFGEFTLTSGADSLIVDDLLFATTPLPSVGQAFTAVRGILTLRNMVSKLEVASAADLTAGAPGLASFGPALSYARVGVTSGAPTFPTPLTVTLSGPAQGNTPVTIVSGTPGSLTVTSVTVPNAMTSATVNVTAVAQDASVPVMAMLGVQTLTSNVRVLGAAEAPQTVTITPTSASVAAGGSTQLTVTLDVPALAATTVNLSVNPTSAGTLPASVVVAANASSATFTYTDTSAAGTATITATFGGSMATATVTVSTGANHLVINEVDYDNLSTDNAEYIEIYNPSTAAVPLTGKQIVLINGSGGTTYATINLGTGMLAAGGYLVIAGANVTVPTGATKVDPGWTTDEIQNGAPDGIALIDNLSQTLIDALSYEGAMTMVDISGFPAEVSLVEGTVLPGTVLDSNTADGSLCRSPNAQDTDNAAADWRFCSSRSAGQANP
;
A
#
# COMPACT_ATOMS: atom_id res chain seq x y z
N MET A 1 -53.30 -45.75 6.49
CA MET A 1 -53.38 -47.20 6.76
C MET A 1 -52.32 -47.88 5.89
N ARG A 2 -51.37 -48.61 6.48
CA ARG A 2 -50.50 -49.60 5.78
C ARG A 2 -51.37 -50.76 5.25
N PRO A 3 -50.98 -51.65 4.30
CA PRO A 3 -49.64 -52.28 4.08
C PRO A 3 -49.22 -52.41 2.58
N LEU A 4 -47.95 -52.59 2.18
CA LEU A 4 -46.95 -53.69 2.29
C LEU A 4 -47.08 -54.85 1.25
N THR A 5 -46.02 -55.01 0.44
CA THR A 5 -45.32 -56.24 -0.03
C THR A 5 -45.73 -57.11 -1.24
N TYR A 6 -44.64 -57.63 -1.88
CA TYR A 6 -44.41 -58.79 -2.78
C TYR A 6 -44.44 -58.54 -4.31
N ALA A 7 -43.62 -59.15 -5.18
CA ALA A 7 -42.32 -59.86 -5.20
C ALA A 7 -42.20 -60.54 -6.59
N LEU A 8 -40.96 -60.72 -7.11
CA LEU A 8 -40.45 -61.75 -8.05
C LEU A 8 -41.25 -62.08 -9.34
N GLY A 9 -40.70 -62.27 -10.54
CA GLY A 9 -39.33 -62.45 -11.04
C GLY A 9 -39.38 -63.25 -12.37
N VAL A 10 -38.19 -63.44 -12.98
CA VAL A 10 -37.74 -64.63 -13.75
C VAL A 10 -37.81 -64.65 -15.30
N LEU A 11 -36.60 -64.52 -15.87
CA LEU A 11 -35.89 -65.28 -16.94
C LEU A 11 -36.27 -65.27 -18.44
N PHE A 12 -35.26 -64.82 -19.23
CA PHE A 12 -34.48 -65.51 -20.28
C PHE A 12 -35.20 -66.20 -21.47
N VAL A 13 -34.75 -65.90 -22.71
CA VAL A 13 -33.71 -66.65 -23.47
C VAL A 13 -33.46 -65.99 -24.84
N LEU A 14 -32.17 -65.95 -25.21
CA LEU A 14 -31.53 -65.47 -26.45
C LEU A 14 -31.91 -66.21 -27.76
N GLY A 15 -31.67 -65.53 -28.89
CA GLY A 15 -31.37 -66.16 -30.18
C GLY A 15 -30.89 -65.16 -31.26
N LEU A 16 -29.57 -65.19 -31.57
CA LEU A 16 -28.87 -64.36 -32.58
C LEU A 16 -29.17 -64.78 -34.05
N VAL A 17 -29.01 -63.84 -35.01
CA VAL A 17 -27.92 -63.77 -36.03
C VAL A 17 -28.28 -62.86 -37.24
N ALA A 18 -27.50 -61.77 -37.35
CA ALA A 18 -26.84 -61.09 -38.50
C ALA A 18 -27.55 -60.41 -39.72
N CYS A 19 -27.22 -59.11 -39.84
CA CYS A 19 -26.76 -58.26 -40.98
C CYS A 19 -27.73 -57.62 -42.00
N GLY A 20 -27.72 -56.27 -42.04
CA GLY A 20 -27.90 -55.43 -43.26
C GLY A 20 -28.68 -54.10 -43.14
N ASP A 21 -27.94 -53.00 -42.91
CA ASP A 21 -28.08 -51.59 -43.36
C ASP A 21 -29.26 -50.61 -43.04
N ASP A 22 -28.82 -49.36 -42.76
CA ASP A 22 -29.41 -48.01 -42.92
C ASP A 22 -30.31 -47.31 -41.84
N ALA A 23 -29.62 -46.53 -40.98
CA ALA A 23 -29.90 -45.16 -40.44
C ALA A 23 -31.11 -44.88 -39.48
N PRO A 24 -31.18 -43.70 -38.81
CA PRO A 24 -30.28 -43.12 -37.81
C PRO A 24 -31.02 -42.72 -36.51
N GLY A 25 -30.28 -42.50 -35.41
CA GLY A 25 -30.75 -41.72 -34.26
C GLY A 25 -31.09 -42.53 -33.01
N GLN A 26 -30.11 -42.72 -32.13
CA GLN A 26 -30.36 -42.76 -30.70
C GLN A 26 -29.58 -41.60 -30.07
N VAL A 27 -30.34 -40.66 -29.52
CA VAL A 27 -29.95 -39.86 -28.37
C VAL A 27 -29.54 -40.84 -27.28
N ASP A 28 -28.25 -40.86 -26.97
CA ASP A 28 -27.72 -41.59 -25.83
C ASP A 28 -28.13 -40.81 -24.58
N ALA A 29 -28.99 -41.41 -23.75
CA ALA A 29 -29.33 -40.86 -22.45
C ALA A 29 -28.10 -41.06 -21.55
N GLY A 30 -27.73 -39.99 -20.84
CA GLY A 30 -26.50 -39.83 -20.08
C GLY A 30 -26.04 -41.06 -19.29
N VAL A 31 -24.75 -41.35 -19.44
CA VAL A 31 -24.01 -42.29 -18.60
C VAL A 31 -23.96 -41.75 -17.18
N ASP A 32 -24.69 -42.44 -16.30
CA ASP A 32 -24.56 -42.58 -14.85
C ASP A 32 -23.64 -41.60 -14.08
N ASP A 33 -24.27 -40.71 -13.31
CA ASP A 33 -23.72 -39.82 -12.26
C ASP A 33 -23.15 -40.54 -11.02
N ALA A 34 -22.82 -41.83 -11.11
CA ALA A 34 -22.48 -42.66 -9.93
C ALA A 34 -21.01 -43.08 -9.91
N GLY A 35 -20.13 -42.14 -9.53
CA GLY A 35 -18.87 -42.52 -8.89
C GLY A 35 -19.16 -43.21 -7.54
N PRO A 36 -18.29 -44.12 -7.05
CA PRO A 36 -18.61 -44.99 -5.91
C PRO A 36 -18.88 -44.27 -4.58
N ASP A 37 -18.49 -42.99 -4.44
CA ASP A 37 -18.66 -42.16 -3.23
C ASP A 37 -19.01 -40.68 -3.52
N GLY A 38 -19.61 -40.38 -4.68
CA GLY A 38 -19.96 -39.00 -5.07
C GLY A 38 -21.21 -38.45 -4.35
N PRO A 39 -21.29 -37.13 -4.05
CA PRO A 39 -22.50 -36.55 -3.47
C PRO A 39 -23.68 -36.68 -4.45
N THR A 40 -24.80 -37.25 -3.99
CA THR A 40 -26.02 -37.32 -4.80
C THR A 40 -26.61 -35.93 -4.96
N THR A 41 -26.67 -35.40 -6.19
CA THR A 41 -27.27 -34.11 -6.51
C THR A 41 -28.79 -34.23 -6.62
N THR A 42 -29.52 -33.31 -5.99
CA THR A 42 -30.98 -33.24 -6.07
C THR A 42 -31.40 -32.18 -7.09
N GLU A 43 -32.05 -32.59 -8.17
CA GLU A 43 -32.61 -31.69 -9.18
C GLU A 43 -33.96 -31.12 -8.72
N VAL A 44 -34.12 -29.79 -8.75
CA VAL A 44 -35.33 -29.05 -8.34
C VAL A 44 -35.81 -28.21 -9.52
N THR A 45 -37.05 -28.41 -9.97
CA THR A 45 -37.65 -27.56 -11.01
C THR A 45 -38.43 -26.42 -10.38
N CYS A 46 -37.98 -25.19 -10.59
CA CYS A 46 -38.59 -23.97 -10.07
C CYS A 46 -39.59 -23.37 -11.06
N GLU A 47 -39.11 -22.98 -12.23
CA GLU A 47 -39.92 -22.42 -13.31
C GLU A 47 -39.34 -22.79 -14.68
N VAL A 48 -40.17 -22.74 -15.72
CA VAL A 48 -39.71 -22.84 -17.11
C VAL A 48 -39.52 -21.43 -17.64
N LEU A 49 -38.26 -21.03 -17.84
CA LEU A 49 -37.93 -19.71 -18.35
C LEU A 49 -38.25 -19.60 -19.85
N PRO A 50 -38.86 -18.50 -20.31
CA PRO A 50 -39.18 -18.31 -21.72
C PRO A 50 -37.89 -18.16 -22.54
N PRO A 51 -37.82 -18.75 -23.76
CA PRO A 51 -36.63 -18.67 -24.60
C PRO A 51 -36.31 -17.22 -24.98
N VAL A 52 -35.03 -16.91 -25.08
CA VAL A 52 -34.53 -15.58 -25.47
C VAL A 52 -34.43 -15.46 -26.99
N THR A 53 -34.61 -14.24 -27.49
CA THR A 53 -34.60 -13.96 -28.95
C THR A 53 -33.22 -14.07 -29.59
N SER A 54 -32.15 -13.88 -28.81
CA SER A 54 -30.76 -13.94 -29.26
C SER A 54 -29.82 -14.04 -28.05
N GLY A 55 -28.72 -14.78 -28.17
CA GLY A 55 -27.75 -14.98 -27.08
C GLY A 55 -28.23 -15.96 -26.02
N THR A 56 -27.54 -16.00 -24.88
CA THR A 56 -27.84 -16.95 -23.77
C THR A 56 -28.79 -16.36 -22.74
N CYS A 57 -28.71 -15.05 -22.54
CA CYS A 57 -29.47 -14.33 -21.52
C CYS A 57 -30.16 -13.09 -22.10
N SER A 58 -31.27 -12.71 -21.47
CA SER A 58 -31.96 -11.44 -21.67
C SER A 58 -31.91 -10.64 -20.38
N ILE A 59 -32.00 -9.31 -20.50
CA ILE A 59 -31.98 -8.40 -19.36
C ILE A 59 -33.17 -7.45 -19.37
N THR A 60 -33.79 -7.29 -18.22
CA THR A 60 -34.83 -6.30 -17.96
C THR A 60 -34.31 -5.34 -16.89
N PRO A 61 -33.96 -4.09 -17.24
CA PRO A 61 -33.45 -3.12 -16.27
C PRO A 61 -34.46 -2.81 -15.16
N GLY A 62 -33.96 -2.65 -13.94
CA GLY A 62 -34.72 -2.28 -12.75
C GLY A 62 -33.88 -1.45 -11.78
N SER A 63 -33.93 -1.81 -10.49
CA SER A 63 -33.11 -1.23 -9.44
C SER A 63 -31.64 -1.69 -9.51
N ALA A 64 -30.82 -1.20 -8.59
CA ALA A 64 -29.41 -1.63 -8.48
C ALA A 64 -29.28 -3.11 -8.07
N SER A 65 -30.28 -3.66 -7.36
CA SER A 65 -30.37 -5.09 -7.05
C SER A 65 -30.55 -5.89 -8.33
N LYS A 66 -30.07 -7.14 -8.33
CA LYS A 66 -30.16 -8.04 -9.48
C LYS A 66 -30.89 -9.32 -9.10
N LEU A 67 -31.65 -9.85 -10.05
CA LEU A 67 -32.25 -11.18 -9.97
C LEU A 67 -31.80 -11.98 -11.19
N ILE A 68 -30.91 -12.96 -10.97
CA ILE A 68 -30.37 -13.81 -12.03
C ILE A 68 -31.18 -15.09 -12.06
N LYS A 69 -31.70 -15.48 -13.22
CA LYS A 69 -32.54 -16.67 -13.41
C LYS A 69 -31.91 -17.63 -14.41
N GLY A 70 -31.86 -18.92 -14.12
CA GLY A 70 -31.27 -19.93 -15.00
C GLY A 70 -31.22 -21.30 -14.34
N GLN A 71 -30.29 -22.16 -14.75
CA GLN A 71 -29.98 -23.38 -14.00
C GLN A 71 -28.93 -23.06 -12.93
N VAL A 72 -29.33 -22.92 -11.67
CA VAL A 72 -28.43 -22.56 -10.57
C VAL A 72 -27.76 -23.81 -10.02
N LEU A 73 -26.42 -23.82 -9.99
CA LEU A 73 -25.60 -24.92 -9.52
C LEU A 73 -25.19 -24.72 -8.06
N THR A 74 -25.49 -25.68 -7.20
CA THR A 74 -24.92 -25.81 -5.86
C THR A 74 -24.33 -27.22 -5.68
N PRO A 75 -23.54 -27.52 -4.63
CA PRO A 75 -22.90 -28.84 -4.48
C PRO A 75 -23.85 -30.02 -4.36
N ASN A 76 -25.04 -29.81 -3.82
CA ASN A 76 -26.02 -30.87 -3.53
C ASN A 76 -27.37 -30.66 -4.23
N LYS A 77 -27.59 -29.52 -4.89
CA LYS A 77 -28.85 -29.19 -5.56
C LYS A 77 -28.60 -28.46 -6.86
N VAL A 78 -29.47 -28.71 -7.82
CA VAL A 78 -29.53 -27.95 -9.07
C VAL A 78 -30.94 -27.41 -9.22
N PHE A 79 -31.07 -26.09 -9.37
CA PHE A 79 -32.37 -25.44 -9.52
C PHE A 79 -32.62 -25.08 -10.99
N HIS A 80 -33.48 -25.83 -11.69
CA HIS A 80 -33.91 -25.49 -13.04
C HIS A 80 -34.87 -24.30 -13.03
N GLY A 81 -34.52 -23.24 -13.74
CA GLY A 81 -35.22 -21.96 -13.61
C GLY A 81 -35.06 -21.35 -12.21
N GLY A 82 -34.03 -21.77 -11.47
CA GLY A 82 -33.69 -21.18 -10.18
C GLY A 82 -33.29 -19.72 -10.31
N GLN A 83 -33.21 -19.07 -9.15
CA GLN A 83 -33.01 -17.65 -9.01
C GLN A 83 -31.89 -17.38 -8.01
N VAL A 84 -31.06 -16.38 -8.30
CA VAL A 84 -30.06 -15.80 -7.40
C VAL A 84 -30.35 -14.31 -7.29
N ALA A 85 -30.68 -13.84 -6.09
CA ALA A 85 -30.87 -12.42 -5.82
C ALA A 85 -29.57 -11.82 -5.28
N VAL A 86 -29.18 -10.67 -5.81
CA VAL A 86 -27.98 -9.93 -5.42
C VAL A 86 -28.38 -8.51 -5.05
N ASP A 87 -27.95 -8.03 -3.89
CA ASP A 87 -28.22 -6.67 -3.44
C ASP A 87 -27.32 -5.63 -4.14
N PRO A 88 -27.56 -4.32 -3.94
CA PRO A 88 -26.70 -3.28 -4.52
C PRO A 88 -25.25 -3.28 -4.01
N GLN A 89 -24.96 -3.95 -2.90
CA GLN A 89 -23.64 -4.08 -2.29
C GLN A 89 -22.83 -5.25 -2.89
N GLY A 90 -23.49 -6.10 -3.68
CA GLY A 90 -22.87 -7.26 -4.30
C GLY A 90 -22.88 -8.49 -3.40
N SER A 91 -23.75 -8.55 -2.40
CA SER A 91 -24.02 -9.74 -1.59
C SER A 91 -25.17 -10.54 -2.19
N ILE A 92 -25.06 -11.86 -2.18
CA ILE A 92 -26.15 -12.77 -2.52
C ILE A 92 -27.14 -12.76 -1.36
N THR A 93 -28.42 -12.51 -1.62
CA THR A 93 -29.46 -12.44 -0.58
C THR A 93 -30.42 -13.62 -0.61
N CYS A 94 -30.46 -14.34 -1.72
CA CYS A 94 -31.30 -15.53 -1.87
C CYS A 94 -30.79 -16.41 -3.01
N VAL A 95 -30.88 -17.73 -2.80
CA VAL A 95 -30.67 -18.75 -3.83
C VAL A 95 -31.80 -19.78 -3.72
N GLY A 96 -32.54 -20.02 -4.81
CA GLY A 96 -33.64 -20.98 -4.81
C GLY A 96 -34.69 -20.72 -5.88
N CYS A 97 -35.93 -21.16 -5.65
CA CYS A 97 -37.01 -20.99 -6.64
C CYS A 97 -37.70 -19.63 -6.59
N ASP A 98 -37.76 -19.00 -5.42
CA ASP A 98 -38.59 -17.82 -5.16
C ASP A 98 -37.77 -16.72 -4.47
N CYS A 99 -36.88 -16.06 -5.23
CA CYS A 99 -36.00 -15.00 -4.71
C CYS A 99 -36.43 -13.58 -5.11
N ALA A 100 -37.41 -13.44 -6.00
CA ALA A 100 -37.88 -12.14 -6.46
C ALA A 100 -38.55 -11.32 -5.34
N GLN A 101 -38.08 -10.09 -5.16
CA GLN A 101 -38.62 -9.04 -4.28
C GLN A 101 -39.39 -7.95 -5.06
N GLY A 102 -39.18 -7.86 -6.38
CA GLY A 102 -39.87 -6.94 -7.28
C GLY A 102 -39.11 -5.64 -7.51
N GLY A 103 -38.97 -5.26 -8.79
CA GLY A 103 -38.31 -4.02 -9.21
C GLY A 103 -36.80 -4.12 -9.41
N GLU A 104 -36.21 -5.31 -9.28
CA GLU A 104 -34.79 -5.59 -9.56
C GLU A 104 -34.45 -5.54 -11.05
N THR A 105 -33.17 -5.39 -11.36
CA THR A 105 -32.66 -5.71 -12.69
C THR A 105 -32.65 -7.22 -12.87
N VAL A 106 -33.49 -7.74 -13.78
CA VAL A 106 -33.63 -9.19 -14.00
C VAL A 106 -32.75 -9.65 -15.16
N ILE A 107 -31.87 -10.61 -14.90
CA ILE A 107 -31.05 -11.30 -15.91
C ILE A 107 -31.62 -12.71 -16.07
N SER A 108 -32.29 -13.01 -17.17
CA SER A 108 -32.92 -14.32 -17.41
C SER A 108 -32.15 -15.09 -18.48
N CYS A 109 -31.60 -16.25 -18.08
CA CYS A 109 -30.75 -17.12 -18.87
C CYS A 109 -31.37 -18.54 -18.97
N PRO A 110 -32.37 -18.77 -19.85
CA PRO A 110 -33.04 -20.07 -19.97
C PRO A 110 -32.10 -21.23 -20.28
N ASP A 111 -31.03 -20.99 -21.04
CA ASP A 111 -29.99 -21.96 -21.35
C ASP A 111 -28.64 -21.65 -20.67
N GLY A 112 -28.68 -20.93 -19.53
CA GLY A 112 -27.49 -20.62 -18.74
C GLY A 112 -27.35 -21.52 -17.51
N ALA A 113 -26.17 -22.11 -17.33
CA ALA A 113 -25.70 -22.66 -16.07
C ALA A 113 -25.07 -21.54 -15.23
N ILE A 114 -25.65 -21.26 -14.07
CA ILE A 114 -25.20 -20.23 -13.14
C ILE A 114 -24.34 -20.90 -12.06
N SER A 115 -23.06 -20.56 -12.07
CA SER A 115 -22.02 -21.10 -11.20
C SER A 115 -21.44 -19.98 -10.33
N PRO A 116 -20.88 -20.29 -9.14
CA PRO A 116 -19.85 -19.43 -8.56
C PRO A 116 -18.77 -19.12 -9.62
N GLY A 117 -18.17 -17.95 -9.50
CA GLY A 117 -16.96 -17.61 -10.25
C GLY A 117 -15.88 -18.66 -10.01
N LEU A 118 -15.15 -19.04 -11.07
CA LEU A 118 -14.09 -20.03 -10.94
C LEU A 118 -12.91 -19.43 -10.17
N ILE A 119 -12.24 -20.26 -9.38
CA ILE A 119 -11.06 -19.88 -8.60
C ILE A 119 -9.88 -20.70 -9.08
N ASN A 120 -8.78 -20.02 -9.41
CA ASN A 120 -7.52 -20.66 -9.73
C ASN A 120 -6.61 -20.66 -8.49
N THR A 121 -6.43 -21.81 -7.85
CA THR A 121 -5.69 -21.88 -6.58
C THR A 121 -4.17 -21.91 -6.76
N HIS A 122 -3.65 -21.88 -7.99
CA HIS A 122 -2.21 -21.83 -8.19
C HIS A 122 -1.86 -21.33 -9.59
N ASP A 123 -1.20 -20.19 -9.67
CA ASP A 123 -0.49 -19.71 -10.86
C ASP A 123 0.81 -18.95 -10.48
N HIS A 124 1.69 -18.74 -11.45
CA HIS A 124 2.81 -17.81 -11.41
C HIS A 124 2.56 -16.68 -12.42
N ILE A 125 1.60 -15.80 -12.12
CA ILE A 125 1.13 -14.75 -13.03
C ILE A 125 2.24 -13.75 -13.39
N THR A 126 3.28 -13.65 -12.56
CA THR A 126 4.49 -12.86 -12.82
C THR A 126 5.36 -13.40 -13.97
N PHE A 127 5.00 -14.57 -14.53
CA PHE A 127 5.58 -15.20 -15.71
C PHE A 127 4.62 -15.25 -16.92
N THR A 128 3.46 -14.60 -16.82
CA THR A 128 2.39 -14.58 -17.84
C THR A 128 2.81 -14.10 -19.24
N GLN A 129 3.88 -13.31 -19.34
CA GLN A 129 4.40 -12.71 -20.58
C GLN A 129 5.14 -13.69 -21.48
N ASN A 130 5.51 -14.86 -20.95
CA ASN A 130 6.13 -15.90 -21.74
C ASN A 130 5.09 -16.50 -22.72
N ASN A 131 5.55 -17.34 -23.67
CA ASN A 131 4.67 -18.24 -24.45
C ASN A 131 4.80 -19.69 -23.98
N PRO A 132 3.79 -20.56 -24.24
CA PRO A 132 3.87 -21.97 -23.86
C PRO A 132 5.15 -22.61 -24.38
N TYR A 133 5.78 -23.41 -23.54
CA TYR A 133 7.02 -24.10 -23.84
C TYR A 133 6.82 -25.05 -25.02
N ASN A 134 7.80 -25.10 -25.91
CA ASN A 134 7.81 -26.04 -27.01
C ASN A 134 8.25 -27.42 -26.50
N ASP A 135 7.32 -28.39 -26.41
CA ASP A 135 7.61 -29.73 -25.89
C ASP A 135 8.74 -30.41 -26.69
N THR A 136 9.89 -30.62 -26.03
CA THR A 136 11.06 -31.29 -26.62
C THR A 136 11.00 -32.82 -26.49
N GLY A 137 9.98 -33.36 -25.81
CA GLY A 137 9.89 -34.76 -25.42
C GLY A 137 10.76 -35.13 -24.22
N VAL A 138 11.51 -34.19 -23.65
CA VAL A 138 12.23 -34.40 -22.38
C VAL A 138 11.21 -34.42 -21.23
N ARG A 139 11.38 -35.38 -20.32
CA ARG A 139 10.67 -35.42 -19.03
C ARG A 139 11.68 -35.35 -17.90
N TYR A 140 11.28 -34.76 -16.78
CA TYR A 140 12.09 -34.55 -15.59
C TYR A 140 11.70 -35.55 -14.51
N GLU A 141 12.54 -35.70 -13.49
CA GLU A 141 12.29 -36.54 -12.31
C GLU A 141 12.08 -35.71 -11.04
N ASP A 142 12.60 -34.49 -10.98
CA ASP A 142 12.36 -33.50 -9.92
C ASP A 142 12.44 -32.08 -10.48
N ARG A 143 11.80 -31.13 -9.80
CA ARG A 143 11.68 -29.74 -10.25
C ARG A 143 13.01 -29.02 -10.49
N GLN A 144 14.08 -29.42 -9.79
CA GLN A 144 15.36 -28.73 -9.90
C GLN A 144 16.03 -28.99 -11.26
N GLN A 145 15.75 -30.12 -11.89
CA GLN A 145 16.32 -30.45 -13.18
C GLN A 145 15.89 -29.46 -14.28
N TRP A 146 14.61 -29.12 -14.39
CA TRP A 146 14.13 -28.15 -15.38
C TRP A 146 14.42 -26.70 -14.98
N ARG A 147 14.46 -26.39 -13.68
CA ARG A 147 14.78 -25.05 -13.17
C ARG A 147 16.24 -24.68 -13.36
N LYS A 148 17.16 -25.61 -13.09
CA LYS A 148 18.61 -25.38 -13.04
C LYS A 148 19.37 -26.02 -14.19
N GLY A 149 18.74 -26.90 -14.98
CA GLY A 149 19.40 -27.62 -16.08
C GLY A 149 20.37 -28.68 -15.57
N LEU A 150 19.89 -29.57 -14.69
CA LEU A 150 20.70 -30.60 -14.04
C LEU A 150 20.61 -31.95 -14.76
N ASP A 151 21.55 -32.84 -14.44
CA ASP A 151 21.60 -34.25 -14.92
C ASP A 151 21.56 -34.39 -16.45
N GLY A 152 22.13 -33.41 -17.17
CA GLY A 152 22.15 -33.38 -18.63
C GLY A 152 20.81 -33.02 -19.27
N LYS A 153 19.80 -32.64 -18.48
CA LYS A 153 18.51 -32.16 -19.00
C LYS A 153 18.55 -30.65 -19.20
N PRO A 154 17.92 -30.13 -20.26
CA PRO A 154 17.88 -28.70 -20.53
C PRO A 154 17.08 -27.96 -19.46
N LYS A 155 17.53 -26.77 -19.10
CA LYS A 155 16.74 -25.80 -18.35
C LYS A 155 15.58 -25.29 -19.23
N ILE A 156 14.39 -25.14 -18.67
CA ILE A 156 13.29 -24.40 -19.34
C ILE A 156 13.58 -22.91 -19.21
N ALA A 157 13.76 -22.25 -20.34
CA ALA A 157 14.07 -20.83 -20.40
C ALA A 157 12.77 -20.01 -20.30
N SER A 158 12.50 -19.44 -19.13
CA SER A 158 11.40 -18.51 -18.89
C SER A 158 11.87 -17.39 -17.98
N SER A 159 11.53 -16.15 -18.33
CA SER A 159 11.89 -14.97 -17.54
C SER A 159 10.70 -14.55 -16.68
N GLY A 160 10.93 -14.26 -15.41
CA GLY A 160 9.96 -13.57 -14.55
C GLY A 160 9.93 -12.07 -14.82
N GLY A 161 9.20 -11.32 -13.98
CA GLY A 161 9.16 -9.86 -14.05
C GLY A 161 8.20 -9.32 -15.11
N ALA A 162 7.05 -9.98 -15.30
CA ALA A 162 5.96 -9.43 -16.09
C ALA A 162 5.61 -8.01 -15.61
N SER A 163 5.41 -7.08 -16.54
CA SER A 163 4.94 -5.74 -16.21
C SER A 163 3.50 -5.77 -15.67
N ALA A 164 3.07 -4.72 -14.97
CA ALA A 164 1.69 -4.61 -14.49
C ALA A 164 0.64 -4.84 -15.60
N ASP A 165 0.88 -4.33 -16.81
CA ASP A 165 -0.05 -4.55 -17.93
C ASP A 165 0.01 -5.98 -18.49
N GLN A 166 1.15 -6.65 -18.40
CA GLN A 166 1.26 -8.06 -18.76
C GLN A 166 0.52 -8.94 -17.75
N ILE A 167 0.61 -8.63 -16.46
CA ILE A 167 -0.15 -9.30 -15.40
C ILE A 167 -1.66 -9.13 -15.63
N ARG A 168 -2.14 -7.89 -15.83
CA ARG A 168 -3.56 -7.62 -16.17
C ARG A 168 -4.02 -8.36 -17.42
N TRP A 169 -3.15 -8.48 -18.43
CA TRP A 169 -3.46 -9.27 -19.63
C TRP A 169 -3.56 -10.77 -19.32
N GLY A 170 -2.74 -11.27 -18.40
CA GLY A 170 -2.84 -12.60 -17.83
C GLY A 170 -4.17 -12.82 -17.12
N GLU A 171 -4.50 -11.97 -16.14
CA GLU A 171 -5.76 -12.00 -15.40
C GLU A 171 -6.98 -11.93 -16.32
N LEU A 172 -6.91 -11.15 -17.40
CA LEU A 172 -7.96 -11.09 -18.42
C LEU A 172 -8.22 -12.45 -19.08
N ARG A 173 -7.21 -13.31 -19.27
CA ARG A 173 -7.40 -14.68 -19.81
C ARG A 173 -8.27 -15.54 -18.90
N PHE A 174 -8.03 -15.42 -17.60
CA PHE A 174 -8.78 -16.13 -16.57
C PHE A 174 -10.20 -15.56 -16.43
N LEU A 175 -10.35 -14.23 -16.42
CA LEU A 175 -11.65 -13.56 -16.42
C LEU A 175 -12.51 -14.00 -17.61
N MET A 176 -11.94 -14.04 -18.82
CA MET A 176 -12.64 -14.49 -20.02
C MET A 176 -12.95 -16.00 -20.02
N GLY A 177 -12.31 -16.76 -19.12
CA GLY A 177 -12.61 -18.15 -18.83
C GLY A 177 -13.60 -18.35 -17.67
N GLY A 178 -14.18 -17.27 -17.12
CA GLY A 178 -15.15 -17.38 -16.01
C GLY A 178 -14.53 -17.40 -14.62
N ALA A 179 -13.23 -17.13 -14.47
CA ALA A 179 -12.63 -16.99 -13.16
C ALA A 179 -12.84 -15.59 -12.57
N THR A 180 -12.97 -15.51 -11.25
CA THR A 180 -13.07 -14.25 -10.49
C THR A 180 -11.91 -14.05 -9.51
N SER A 181 -11.21 -15.13 -9.16
CA SER A 181 -10.13 -15.13 -8.17
C SER A 181 -8.95 -16.01 -8.59
N ILE A 182 -7.77 -15.68 -8.08
CA ILE A 182 -6.51 -16.38 -8.35
C ILE A 182 -5.60 -16.31 -7.13
N VAL A 183 -4.86 -17.39 -6.85
CA VAL A 183 -3.61 -17.36 -6.09
C VAL A 183 -2.49 -17.34 -7.13
N GLY A 184 -1.94 -16.15 -7.38
CA GLY A 184 -1.17 -15.88 -8.61
C GLY A 184 0.33 -15.77 -8.43
N SER A 185 0.85 -15.84 -7.20
CA SER A 185 2.24 -15.45 -6.89
C SER A 185 2.53 -14.01 -7.34
N GLY A 186 1.68 -13.09 -6.88
CA GLY A 186 1.58 -11.71 -7.32
C GLY A 186 0.26 -11.41 -8.04
N GLY A 187 0.08 -10.17 -8.49
CA GLY A 187 -1.17 -9.76 -9.13
C GLY A 187 -1.26 -8.26 -9.41
N GLN A 188 -2.38 -7.82 -9.99
CA GLN A 188 -2.73 -6.41 -10.14
C GLN A 188 -4.18 -6.15 -9.71
N PRO A 189 -4.49 -4.99 -9.12
CA PRO A 189 -5.86 -4.66 -8.80
C PRO A 189 -6.69 -4.46 -10.08
N GLY A 190 -7.95 -4.83 -9.99
CA GLY A 190 -9.01 -4.44 -10.92
C GLY A 190 -9.73 -5.59 -11.64
N LEU A 191 -9.09 -6.71 -11.97
CA LEU A 191 -9.73 -7.78 -12.79
C LEU A 191 -10.13 -9.01 -11.98
N LEU A 192 -9.17 -9.65 -11.31
CA LEU A 192 -9.41 -10.79 -10.42
C LEU A 192 -9.12 -10.38 -8.98
N ARG A 193 -9.63 -11.18 -8.03
CA ARG A 193 -9.16 -11.15 -6.65
C ARG A 193 -7.86 -11.92 -6.57
N ASN A 194 -6.76 -11.23 -6.28
CA ASN A 194 -5.46 -11.87 -6.06
C ASN A 194 -5.38 -12.27 -4.59
N LEU A 195 -5.74 -13.53 -4.30
CA LEU A 195 -5.97 -14.02 -2.94
C LEU A 195 -4.68 -14.08 -2.11
N ASP A 196 -3.52 -14.16 -2.74
CA ASP A 196 -2.19 -14.06 -2.12
C ASP A 196 -1.70 -12.61 -1.88
N GLN A 197 -2.54 -11.61 -2.17
CA GLN A 197 -2.20 -10.20 -2.04
C GLN A 197 -3.31 -9.45 -1.28
N ALA A 198 -3.13 -9.21 0.03
CA ALA A 198 -4.16 -8.60 0.89
C ALA A 198 -4.74 -7.29 0.31
N ALA A 199 -3.90 -6.47 -0.34
CA ALA A 199 -4.31 -5.20 -0.95
C ALA A 199 -5.07 -5.35 -2.29
N ASN A 200 -5.01 -6.52 -2.94
CA ASN A 200 -5.54 -6.76 -4.29
C ASN A 200 -6.66 -7.81 -4.32
N GLN A 201 -7.42 -7.94 -3.23
CA GLN A 201 -8.57 -8.86 -3.16
C GLN A 201 -9.91 -8.22 -3.55
N GLU A 202 -9.91 -6.99 -4.06
CA GLU A 202 -11.11 -6.30 -4.56
C GLU A 202 -12.24 -6.18 -3.50
N GLY A 203 -11.85 -5.87 -2.26
CA GLY A 203 -12.77 -5.71 -1.14
C GLY A 203 -13.32 -7.01 -0.55
N LEU A 204 -12.68 -8.16 -0.81
CA LEU A 204 -12.98 -9.42 -0.13
C LEU A 204 -12.51 -9.42 1.33
N ASN A 205 -11.45 -8.65 1.62
CA ASN A 205 -10.89 -8.40 2.95
C ASN A 205 -10.30 -9.63 3.66
N GLN A 206 -10.13 -10.77 2.98
CA GLN A 206 -9.58 -11.98 3.58
C GLN A 206 -8.09 -11.84 3.84
N LYS A 207 -7.56 -12.63 4.77
CA LYS A 207 -6.10 -12.71 4.90
C LYS A 207 -5.50 -13.23 3.60
N ALA A 208 -4.33 -12.72 3.26
CA ALA A 208 -3.62 -13.19 2.08
C ALA A 208 -3.21 -14.65 2.27
N VAL A 209 -3.46 -15.47 1.25
CA VAL A 209 -2.90 -16.82 1.16
C VAL A 209 -1.38 -16.71 1.19
N ASN A 210 -0.73 -17.45 2.09
CA ASN A 210 0.71 -17.51 2.12
C ASN A 210 1.20 -18.50 1.06
N PHE A 211 1.63 -17.98 -0.08
CA PHE A 211 2.18 -18.75 -1.17
C PHE A 211 3.68 -18.96 -1.02
N ASP A 212 4.15 -20.22 -1.07
CA ASP A 212 5.58 -20.54 -0.89
C ASP A 212 6.13 -21.46 -1.99
N THR A 213 7.01 -20.92 -2.82
CA THR A 213 7.68 -21.70 -3.87
C THR A 213 8.86 -22.51 -3.33
N PHE A 214 9.51 -22.08 -2.24
CA PHE A 214 10.73 -22.67 -1.70
C PHE A 214 10.64 -22.93 -0.19
N PRO A 215 9.67 -23.76 0.26
CA PRO A 215 9.40 -23.98 1.68
C PRO A 215 10.53 -24.68 2.45
N LEU A 216 11.54 -25.19 1.74
CA LEU A 216 12.73 -25.83 2.32
C LEU A 216 14.00 -24.99 2.15
N ASP A 217 13.90 -23.72 1.71
CA ASP A 217 15.06 -22.88 1.39
C ASP A 217 15.94 -23.48 0.26
N ASP A 218 15.28 -24.13 -0.71
CA ASP A 218 15.90 -24.85 -1.82
C ASP A 218 15.94 -24.04 -3.12
N SER A 219 15.76 -22.72 -3.04
CA SER A 219 15.80 -21.80 -4.19
C SER A 219 17.12 -21.90 -4.98
N GLY A 220 18.22 -22.26 -4.30
CA GLY A 220 19.54 -22.55 -4.85
C GLY A 220 19.59 -23.77 -5.78
N GLY A 221 18.61 -24.68 -5.69
CA GLY A 221 18.58 -25.96 -6.42
C GLY A 221 19.10 -27.14 -5.60
N THR A 222 19.05 -27.05 -4.26
CA THR A 222 19.45 -28.13 -3.35
C THR A 222 18.56 -29.34 -3.57
N ARG A 223 19.16 -30.54 -3.60
CA ARG A 223 18.46 -31.82 -3.74
C ARG A 223 18.93 -32.76 -2.65
N ARG A 224 18.00 -33.44 -1.96
CA ARG A 224 18.29 -34.37 -0.87
C ARG A 224 17.52 -35.67 -1.04
N THR A 225 18.12 -36.75 -0.54
CA THR A 225 17.51 -38.06 -0.45
C THR A 225 17.89 -38.65 0.91
N GLY A 226 16.96 -38.64 1.86
CA GLY A 226 17.14 -39.22 3.20
C GLY A 226 17.72 -38.29 4.27
N ASP A 227 17.79 -36.97 4.04
CA ASP A 227 18.12 -35.96 5.05
C ASP A 227 17.37 -34.64 4.80
N CYS A 228 17.25 -33.78 5.83
CA CYS A 228 16.53 -32.50 5.75
C CYS A 228 17.42 -31.26 5.68
N ASN A 229 18.67 -31.39 5.24
CA ASN A 229 19.62 -30.29 5.18
C ASN A 229 19.49 -29.47 3.88
N TYR A 230 18.32 -28.88 3.62
CA TYR A 230 18.07 -28.11 2.41
C TYR A 230 18.63 -26.67 2.45
N GLY A 231 18.63 -26.05 3.64
CA GLY A 231 19.05 -24.66 3.87
C GLY A 231 18.91 -24.25 5.34
N GLY A 232 19.06 -22.95 5.61
CA GLY A 232 19.09 -22.41 6.98
C GLY A 232 17.74 -21.93 7.51
N MET A 233 16.75 -21.73 6.63
CA MET A 233 15.46 -21.13 6.98
C MET A 233 14.27 -21.88 6.35
N PRO A 234 14.06 -23.19 6.65
CA PRO A 234 12.85 -23.88 6.21
C PRO A 234 11.60 -23.31 6.91
N THR A 235 10.47 -23.32 6.22
CA THR A 235 9.18 -22.86 6.77
C THR A 235 8.72 -23.79 7.90
N THR A 236 8.24 -23.19 8.99
CA THR A 236 7.79 -23.90 10.21
C THR A 236 6.30 -23.71 10.48
N ALA A 237 5.70 -24.56 11.31
CA ALA A 237 4.32 -24.39 11.77
C ALA A 237 4.07 -23.03 12.44
N ALA A 238 5.08 -22.46 13.12
CA ALA A 238 4.98 -21.13 13.73
C ALA A 238 4.86 -20.02 12.67
N ASN A 239 5.56 -20.15 11.53
CA ASN A 239 5.40 -19.22 10.41
C ASN A 239 3.98 -19.29 9.82
N ILE A 240 3.39 -20.47 9.77
CA ILE A 240 2.05 -20.69 9.22
C ILE A 240 0.94 -20.24 10.20
N ALA A 241 1.21 -20.22 11.51
CA ALA A 241 0.20 -19.97 12.53
C ALA A 241 -0.58 -18.66 12.35
N GLN A 242 0.07 -17.62 11.83
CA GLN A 242 -0.51 -16.29 11.59
C GLN A 242 -1.36 -16.15 10.31
N HIS A 243 -1.32 -17.16 9.43
CA HIS A 243 -2.05 -17.20 8.17
C HIS A 243 -3.29 -18.09 8.26
N ASP A 244 -4.29 -17.81 7.44
CA ASP A 244 -5.52 -18.62 7.36
C ASP A 244 -5.39 -19.72 6.31
N ALA A 245 -4.55 -19.53 5.27
CA ALA A 245 -4.19 -20.54 4.28
C ALA A 245 -2.69 -20.46 3.91
N TYR A 246 -2.10 -21.61 3.60
CA TYR A 246 -0.70 -21.77 3.20
C TYR A 246 -0.55 -22.76 2.04
N GLU A 247 0.10 -22.34 0.96
CA GLU A 247 0.18 -23.09 -0.29
C GLU A 247 1.65 -23.30 -0.72
N PRO A 248 2.30 -24.38 -0.25
CA PRO A 248 3.67 -24.72 -0.61
C PRO A 248 3.76 -25.59 -1.87
N HIS A 249 4.81 -25.38 -2.67
CA HIS A 249 5.25 -26.41 -3.63
C HIS A 249 5.94 -27.56 -2.87
N THR A 250 5.40 -28.77 -2.99
CA THR A 250 5.90 -29.94 -2.27
C THR A 250 5.87 -31.18 -3.16
N ALA A 251 6.97 -31.93 -3.18
CA ALA A 251 7.10 -33.20 -3.90
C ALA A 251 6.77 -33.10 -5.39
N GLU A 252 7.25 -32.03 -6.02
CA GLU A 252 7.09 -31.78 -7.45
C GLU A 252 8.10 -32.62 -8.26
N GLY A 253 7.71 -33.87 -8.55
CA GLY A 253 8.52 -34.84 -9.30
C GLY A 253 8.10 -36.29 -9.03
N ILE A 254 8.84 -37.26 -9.57
CA ILE A 254 8.49 -38.70 -9.50
C ILE A 254 9.55 -39.56 -8.79
N ASN A 255 10.62 -38.95 -8.30
CA ASN A 255 11.76 -39.65 -7.69
C ASN A 255 11.82 -39.45 -6.17
N ALA A 256 12.79 -40.13 -5.54
CA ALA A 256 13.04 -40.04 -4.11
C ALA A 256 13.43 -38.62 -3.65
N THR A 257 14.03 -37.80 -4.52
CA THR A 257 14.36 -36.40 -4.20
C THR A 257 13.09 -35.59 -3.97
N ALA A 258 12.12 -35.72 -4.88
CA ALA A 258 10.83 -35.05 -4.75
C ALA A 258 10.09 -35.54 -3.49
N ARG A 259 10.01 -36.85 -3.26
CA ARG A 259 9.37 -37.39 -2.05
C ARG A 259 10.01 -36.90 -0.75
N ASN A 260 11.34 -36.77 -0.72
CA ASN A 260 12.07 -36.31 0.47
C ASN A 260 11.64 -34.90 0.91
N GLU A 261 11.19 -34.04 -0.01
CA GLU A 261 10.65 -32.72 0.33
C GLU A 261 9.46 -32.85 1.28
N PHE A 262 8.49 -33.73 0.95
CA PHE A 262 7.35 -34.01 1.82
C PHE A 262 7.76 -34.66 3.14
N GLN A 263 8.71 -35.59 3.11
CA GLN A 263 9.14 -36.28 4.34
C GLN A 263 9.72 -35.31 5.37
N CYS A 264 10.50 -34.32 4.92
CA CYS A 264 11.01 -33.24 5.77
C CYS A 264 9.94 -32.23 6.22
N GLN A 265 8.77 -32.26 5.59
CA GLN A 265 7.65 -31.34 5.83
C GLN A 265 6.47 -31.97 6.57
N SER A 266 6.50 -33.29 6.82
CA SER A 266 5.38 -34.06 7.38
C SER A 266 5.59 -34.50 8.83
N SER A 267 6.75 -34.20 9.41
CA SER A 267 7.09 -34.58 10.78
C SER A 267 8.21 -33.70 11.33
N ASP A 268 8.15 -33.33 12.61
CA ASP A 268 9.27 -32.68 13.31
C ASP A 268 10.41 -33.66 13.64
N ALA A 269 10.19 -34.97 13.42
CA ALA A 269 11.07 -36.05 13.83
C ALA A 269 11.61 -36.91 12.67
N PHE A 270 11.33 -36.56 11.41
CA PHE A 270 11.77 -37.37 10.26
C PHE A 270 13.30 -37.46 10.18
N ASP A 271 14.01 -36.35 10.38
CA ASP A 271 15.47 -36.32 10.52
C ASP A 271 15.91 -35.45 11.70
N THR A 272 16.29 -36.10 12.80
CA THR A 272 16.87 -35.45 13.99
C THR A 272 18.39 -35.59 14.05
N SER A 273 19.02 -36.13 13.00
CA SER A 273 20.40 -36.64 13.02
C SER A 273 21.37 -35.86 12.13
N ALA A 274 20.87 -35.14 11.13
CA ALA A 274 21.64 -34.25 10.27
C ALA A 274 21.52 -32.77 10.72
N PRO A 275 22.43 -31.87 10.29
CA PRO A 275 22.37 -30.43 10.60
C PRO A 275 21.21 -29.65 9.94
N GLY A 276 20.24 -30.34 9.34
CA GLY A 276 19.01 -29.76 8.81
C GLY A 276 17.87 -29.74 9.83
N THR A 277 16.73 -29.15 9.47
CA THR A 277 15.54 -29.11 10.34
C THR A 277 14.34 -29.67 9.59
N SER A 278 13.77 -30.73 10.13
CA SER A 278 12.47 -31.25 9.71
C SER A 278 11.38 -30.45 10.42
N ASN A 279 10.34 -30.05 9.70
CA ASN A 279 9.23 -29.27 10.26
C ASN A 279 7.91 -29.87 9.82
N ASN A 280 7.00 -30.14 10.74
CA ASN A 280 5.65 -30.54 10.40
C ASN A 280 4.83 -29.33 9.93
N ILE A 281 4.61 -29.24 8.62
CA ILE A 281 3.73 -28.26 7.97
C ILE A 281 2.50 -28.92 7.35
N THR A 282 2.29 -30.22 7.55
CA THR A 282 1.01 -30.89 7.24
C THR A 282 -0.02 -30.46 8.30
N LEU A 283 -0.75 -29.38 7.99
CA LEU A 283 -1.75 -28.74 8.84
C LEU A 283 -3.06 -28.62 8.07
N GLY A 284 -4.19 -28.41 8.77
CA GLY A 284 -5.53 -28.27 8.17
C GLY A 284 -5.71 -27.03 7.28
N LYS A 285 -4.76 -26.08 7.34
CA LYS A 285 -4.71 -24.88 6.51
C LYS A 285 -3.61 -24.92 5.43
N THR A 286 -3.01 -26.08 5.22
CA THR A 286 -1.97 -26.27 4.19
C THR A 286 -2.58 -26.96 2.98
N ALA A 287 -2.32 -26.43 1.78
CA ALA A 287 -2.67 -27.07 0.52
C ALA A 287 -1.43 -27.26 -0.36
N MET A 288 -0.98 -28.51 -0.50
CA MET A 288 0.27 -28.82 -1.19
C MET A 288 0.11 -28.82 -2.70
N ILE A 289 0.93 -28.03 -3.38
CA ILE A 289 0.91 -27.89 -4.83
C ILE A 289 1.71 -29.03 -5.46
N HIS A 290 1.15 -29.62 -6.53
CA HIS A 290 1.69 -30.75 -7.30
C HIS A 290 1.62 -32.10 -6.62
N ALA A 291 2.37 -32.31 -5.53
CA ALA A 291 2.41 -33.54 -4.73
C ALA A 291 2.51 -34.85 -5.55
N ILE A 292 3.33 -34.86 -6.60
CA ILE A 292 3.43 -36.00 -7.54
C ILE A 292 4.21 -37.15 -6.91
N GLY A 293 5.27 -36.85 -6.15
CA GLY A 293 6.22 -37.84 -5.62
C GLY A 293 5.71 -38.62 -4.41
N LEU A 294 4.44 -38.48 -4.06
CA LEU A 294 3.84 -39.08 -2.86
C LEU A 294 3.41 -40.54 -3.08
N GLN A 295 3.40 -41.28 -1.99
CA GLN A 295 2.87 -42.65 -1.85
C GLN A 295 1.59 -42.65 -1.00
N PRO A 296 0.80 -43.75 -0.97
CA PRO A 296 -0.45 -43.80 -0.19
C PRO A 296 -0.30 -43.40 1.28
N ALA A 297 0.78 -43.82 1.96
CA ALA A 297 1.02 -43.45 3.36
C ALA A 297 1.24 -41.93 3.56
N ASP A 298 1.81 -41.26 2.56
CA ASP A 298 2.05 -39.82 2.58
C ASP A 298 0.70 -39.08 2.43
N TYR A 299 -0.16 -39.50 1.48
CA TYR A 299 -1.54 -38.99 1.36
C TYR A 299 -2.39 -39.29 2.59
N GLY A 300 -2.21 -40.45 3.24
CA GLY A 300 -2.87 -40.77 4.50
C GLY A 300 -2.48 -39.82 5.64
N THR A 301 -1.23 -39.33 5.63
CA THR A 301 -0.76 -38.30 6.56
C THR A 301 -1.42 -36.96 6.26
N MET A 302 -1.49 -36.56 4.99
CA MET A 302 -2.22 -35.36 4.56
C MET A 302 -3.70 -35.40 4.99
N ALA A 303 -4.41 -36.49 4.69
CA ALA A 303 -5.82 -36.66 5.03
C ALA A 303 -6.05 -36.57 6.55
N THR A 304 -5.23 -37.24 7.35
CA THR A 304 -5.34 -37.21 8.82
C THR A 304 -5.11 -35.80 9.39
N ALA A 305 -4.24 -35.01 8.75
CA ALA A 305 -3.93 -33.64 9.17
C ALA A 305 -4.88 -32.58 8.60
N GLY A 306 -5.78 -32.94 7.68
CA GLY A 306 -6.61 -32.00 6.91
C GLY A 306 -5.84 -31.21 5.84
N THR A 307 -4.65 -31.66 5.45
CA THR A 307 -3.85 -31.02 4.39
C THR A 307 -4.43 -31.36 3.01
N ALA A 308 -4.69 -30.34 2.21
CA ALA A 308 -5.27 -30.48 0.88
C ALA A 308 -4.22 -30.63 -0.23
N LEU A 309 -4.68 -30.94 -1.45
CA LEU A 309 -3.88 -31.07 -2.67
C LEU A 309 -4.35 -30.06 -3.73
N ILE A 310 -3.42 -29.26 -4.25
CA ILE A 310 -3.63 -28.46 -5.46
C ILE A 310 -3.07 -29.22 -6.66
N TRP A 311 -3.96 -29.70 -7.51
CA TRP A 311 -3.67 -30.53 -8.68
C TRP A 311 -3.53 -29.67 -9.94
N SER A 312 -2.34 -29.72 -10.55
CA SER A 312 -2.02 -29.05 -11.82
C SER A 312 -1.70 -30.07 -12.93
N PRO A 313 -2.68 -30.86 -13.40
CA PRO A 313 -2.43 -31.99 -14.30
C PRO A 313 -1.62 -31.62 -15.54
N ARG A 314 -1.91 -30.48 -16.17
CA ARG A 314 -1.25 -30.12 -17.42
C ARG A 314 0.23 -29.85 -17.25
N SER A 315 0.58 -29.06 -16.22
CA SER A 315 1.98 -28.76 -15.92
C SER A 315 2.72 -30.01 -15.50
N ASN A 316 2.09 -30.83 -14.65
CA ASN A 316 2.65 -32.09 -14.17
C ASN A 316 2.99 -33.04 -15.35
N ILE A 317 2.03 -33.27 -16.24
CA ILE A 317 2.19 -34.17 -17.39
C ILE A 317 3.25 -33.64 -18.36
N THR A 318 3.26 -32.33 -18.62
CA THR A 318 4.25 -31.73 -19.52
C THR A 318 5.67 -31.86 -18.99
N LEU A 319 5.88 -31.64 -17.69
CA LEU A 319 7.20 -31.70 -17.05
C LEU A 319 7.64 -33.13 -16.74
N TYR A 320 6.76 -33.94 -16.14
CA TYR A 320 7.11 -35.22 -15.53
C TYR A 320 6.52 -36.42 -16.27
N GLY A 321 5.70 -36.20 -17.30
CA GLY A 321 5.09 -37.27 -18.11
C GLY A 321 3.86 -37.90 -17.46
N GLU A 322 3.62 -37.64 -16.18
CA GLU A 322 2.50 -38.11 -15.36
C GLU A 322 2.13 -37.05 -14.32
N THR A 323 1.10 -37.31 -13.51
CA THR A 323 0.61 -36.39 -12.47
C THR A 323 0.39 -37.12 -11.14
N ALA A 324 0.09 -36.36 -10.08
CA ALA A 324 -0.30 -36.87 -8.77
C ALA A 324 -1.34 -38.01 -8.84
N ARG A 325 -1.26 -38.93 -7.87
CA ARG A 325 -2.19 -40.07 -7.73
C ARG A 325 -3.50 -39.61 -7.10
N VAL A 326 -4.25 -38.77 -7.84
CA VAL A 326 -5.44 -38.07 -7.33
C VAL A 326 -6.59 -38.99 -6.95
N SER A 327 -6.74 -40.16 -7.59
CA SER A 327 -7.72 -41.17 -7.16
C SER A 327 -7.34 -41.76 -5.80
N THR A 328 -6.07 -42.11 -5.58
CA THR A 328 -5.55 -42.55 -4.27
C THR A 328 -5.74 -41.48 -3.20
N ALA A 329 -5.38 -40.23 -3.49
CA ALA A 329 -5.56 -39.10 -2.56
C ALA A 329 -7.03 -38.92 -2.18
N ALA A 330 -7.94 -38.93 -3.16
CA ALA A 330 -9.38 -38.77 -2.92
C ALA A 330 -9.98 -39.91 -2.08
N ARG A 331 -9.55 -41.16 -2.32
CA ARG A 331 -10.00 -42.33 -1.53
C ARG A 331 -9.58 -42.25 -0.08
N LEU A 332 -8.37 -41.74 0.17
CA LEU A 332 -7.85 -41.55 1.53
C LEU A 332 -8.47 -40.34 2.24
N GLY A 333 -9.20 -39.48 1.54
CA GLY A 333 -9.86 -38.32 2.11
C GLY A 333 -9.02 -37.04 2.07
N VAL A 334 -8.17 -36.87 1.05
CA VAL A 334 -7.51 -35.59 0.77
C VAL A 334 -8.46 -34.71 -0.05
N GLU A 335 -8.71 -33.48 0.41
CA GLU A 335 -9.42 -32.45 -0.35
C GLU A 335 -8.58 -32.02 -1.57
N ILE A 336 -9.21 -31.87 -2.74
CA ILE A 336 -8.51 -31.56 -4.00
C ILE A 336 -9.09 -30.28 -4.61
N ALA A 337 -8.21 -29.36 -5.00
CA ALA A 337 -8.49 -28.19 -5.84
C ALA A 337 -7.64 -28.21 -7.11
N LEU A 338 -8.02 -27.43 -8.14
CA LEU A 338 -7.25 -27.31 -9.39
C LEU A 338 -6.51 -25.97 -9.47
N GLY A 339 -5.28 -26.04 -9.99
CA GLY A 339 -4.48 -24.85 -10.31
C GLY A 339 -3.78 -24.95 -11.66
N THR A 340 -3.59 -23.84 -12.35
CA THR A 340 -2.96 -23.81 -13.69
C THR A 340 -1.44 -23.81 -13.67
N ASP A 341 -0.84 -23.52 -12.53
CA ASP A 341 0.61 -23.43 -12.27
C ASP A 341 1.31 -22.27 -12.98
N TRP A 342 1.60 -22.35 -14.27
CA TRP A 342 2.21 -21.22 -14.96
C TRP A 342 2.13 -21.39 -16.45
N MET A 343 2.14 -20.26 -17.14
CA MET A 343 1.92 -20.19 -18.58
C MET A 343 2.83 -21.16 -19.42
N PRO A 344 4.12 -21.40 -19.10
CA PRO A 344 4.99 -22.27 -19.92
C PRO A 344 4.54 -23.73 -20.04
N THR A 345 4.12 -24.36 -18.95
CA THR A 345 3.75 -25.78 -18.98
C THR A 345 2.32 -26.05 -18.52
N GLY A 346 1.64 -25.04 -18.00
CA GLY A 346 0.27 -25.09 -17.53
C GLY A 346 -0.78 -24.61 -18.52
N SER A 347 -1.99 -24.37 -18.02
CA SER A 347 -3.10 -23.87 -18.83
C SER A 347 -3.16 -22.35 -18.89
N MET A 348 -3.68 -21.82 -19.99
CA MET A 348 -3.86 -20.36 -20.13
C MET A 348 -5.04 -19.79 -19.31
N ASN A 349 -5.96 -20.63 -18.85
CA ASN A 349 -7.09 -20.31 -17.97
C ASN A 349 -7.73 -21.58 -17.37
N MET A 350 -8.68 -21.42 -16.46
CA MET A 350 -9.36 -22.52 -15.75
C MET A 350 -10.18 -23.44 -16.66
N LEU A 351 -10.80 -22.95 -17.73
CA LEU A 351 -11.54 -23.82 -18.67
C LEU A 351 -10.61 -24.82 -19.36
N ARG A 352 -9.37 -24.40 -19.66
CA ARG A 352 -8.38 -25.29 -20.27
C ARG A 352 -7.80 -26.29 -19.27
N GLU A 353 -7.69 -25.94 -17.99
CA GLU A 353 -7.28 -26.88 -16.94
C GLU A 353 -8.39 -27.89 -16.60
N LEU A 354 -9.65 -27.45 -16.52
CA LEU A 354 -10.82 -28.34 -16.40
C LEU A 354 -10.90 -29.34 -17.55
N ALA A 355 -10.73 -28.87 -18.79
CA ALA A 355 -10.69 -29.76 -19.95
C ALA A 355 -9.56 -30.79 -19.84
N CYS A 356 -8.42 -30.42 -19.26
CA CYS A 356 -7.30 -31.34 -19.01
C CYS A 356 -7.65 -32.38 -17.94
N ALA A 357 -8.18 -31.92 -16.80
CA ALA A 357 -8.56 -32.77 -15.68
C ALA A 357 -9.68 -33.76 -16.07
N ASP A 358 -10.70 -33.31 -16.80
CA ASP A 358 -11.82 -34.13 -17.29
C ASP A 358 -11.37 -35.15 -18.34
N ASP A 359 -10.56 -34.74 -19.33
CA ASP A 359 -10.01 -35.66 -20.33
C ASP A 359 -9.12 -36.72 -19.68
N PHE A 360 -8.30 -36.29 -18.71
CA PHE A 360 -7.46 -37.20 -17.95
C PHE A 360 -8.28 -38.17 -17.10
N ASN A 361 -9.31 -37.67 -16.42
CA ASN A 361 -10.21 -38.48 -15.60
C ASN A 361 -10.93 -39.56 -16.44
N LYS A 362 -11.47 -39.19 -17.60
CA LYS A 362 -12.18 -40.12 -18.49
C LYS A 362 -11.27 -41.17 -19.10
N LYS A 363 -10.03 -40.82 -19.47
CA LYS A 363 -9.12 -41.72 -20.18
C LYS A 363 -8.25 -42.57 -19.27
N TYR A 364 -7.85 -42.02 -18.12
CA TYR A 364 -6.77 -42.57 -17.29
C TYR A 364 -7.20 -42.89 -15.87
N LEU A 365 -8.38 -42.44 -15.42
CA LEU A 365 -8.88 -42.70 -14.07
C LEU A 365 -10.19 -43.51 -14.04
N ASP A 366 -10.56 -44.17 -15.15
CA ASP A 366 -11.83 -44.91 -15.30
C ASP A 366 -13.07 -44.06 -14.93
N GLY A 367 -13.02 -42.74 -15.19
CA GLY A 367 -14.11 -41.82 -14.87
C GLY A 367 -14.33 -41.61 -13.36
N TYR A 368 -13.29 -41.76 -12.54
CA TYR A 368 -13.37 -41.69 -11.08
C TYR A 368 -14.10 -40.45 -10.53
N PHE A 369 -13.77 -39.26 -11.04
CA PHE A 369 -14.41 -38.02 -10.62
C PHE A 369 -15.68 -37.75 -11.42
N THR A 370 -16.75 -37.45 -10.70
CA THR A 370 -18.01 -36.96 -11.27
C THR A 370 -17.90 -35.50 -11.72
N ASP A 371 -18.87 -35.04 -12.52
CA ASP A 371 -18.93 -33.65 -12.98
C ASP A 371 -19.00 -32.66 -11.80
N VAL A 372 -19.78 -32.98 -10.77
CA VAL A 372 -19.89 -32.14 -9.58
C VAL A 372 -18.55 -32.04 -8.85
N GLN A 373 -17.79 -33.13 -8.74
CA GLN A 373 -16.47 -33.12 -8.09
C GLN A 373 -15.45 -32.28 -8.86
N LEU A 374 -15.40 -32.41 -10.19
CA LEU A 374 -14.52 -31.57 -11.02
C LEU A 374 -14.89 -30.09 -10.93
N TRP A 375 -16.19 -29.77 -10.87
CA TRP A 375 -16.67 -28.41 -10.65
C TRP A 375 -16.35 -27.89 -9.24
N GLN A 376 -16.46 -28.73 -8.20
CA GLN A 376 -16.07 -28.36 -6.83
C GLN A 376 -14.58 -28.01 -6.72
N MET A 377 -13.70 -28.72 -7.43
CA MET A 377 -12.25 -28.44 -7.46
C MET A 377 -11.89 -27.02 -7.93
N VAL A 378 -12.80 -26.32 -8.61
CA VAL A 378 -12.60 -24.95 -9.13
C VAL A 378 -13.56 -23.93 -8.52
N THR A 379 -14.36 -24.34 -7.54
CA THR A 379 -15.34 -23.48 -6.85
C THR A 379 -15.22 -23.67 -5.33
N VAL A 380 -15.98 -24.59 -4.74
CA VAL A 380 -16.07 -24.74 -3.28
C VAL A 380 -14.74 -25.20 -2.68
N ASN A 381 -14.13 -26.26 -3.21
CA ASN A 381 -12.85 -26.74 -2.68
C ASN A 381 -11.76 -25.70 -2.90
N ALA A 382 -11.80 -25.00 -4.04
CA ALA A 382 -10.84 -23.94 -4.35
C ALA A 382 -10.95 -22.76 -3.36
N ALA A 383 -12.17 -22.39 -2.96
CA ALA A 383 -12.37 -21.38 -1.92
C ALA A 383 -11.93 -21.90 -0.55
N SER A 384 -12.16 -23.18 -0.24
CA SER A 384 -11.81 -23.73 1.07
C SER A 384 -10.31 -23.88 1.27
N VAL A 385 -9.56 -24.37 0.27
CA VAL A 385 -8.08 -24.46 0.38
C VAL A 385 -7.39 -23.10 0.44
N SER A 386 -8.05 -22.06 -0.07
CA SER A 386 -7.58 -20.67 0.00
C SER A 386 -8.12 -19.91 1.21
N ALA A 387 -8.89 -20.55 2.09
CA ALA A 387 -9.57 -19.95 3.24
C ALA A 387 -10.41 -18.71 2.87
N THR A 388 -11.19 -18.83 1.80
CA THR A 388 -12.11 -17.79 1.29
C THR A 388 -13.55 -18.28 1.09
N ASP A 389 -13.82 -19.52 1.48
CA ASP A 389 -15.13 -20.20 1.42
C ASP A 389 -16.18 -19.55 2.31
N ASP A 390 -15.77 -18.79 3.33
CA ASP A 390 -16.65 -17.93 4.11
C ASP A 390 -17.25 -16.78 3.26
N ALA A 391 -16.62 -16.40 2.14
CA ALA A 391 -17.02 -15.26 1.31
C ALA A 391 -17.37 -15.61 -0.15
N ILE A 392 -16.68 -16.56 -0.79
CA ILE A 392 -16.83 -16.91 -2.22
C ILE A 392 -16.83 -18.43 -2.44
N GLY A 393 -16.88 -18.87 -3.69
CA GLY A 393 -16.84 -20.30 -4.06
C GLY A 393 -18.18 -21.02 -4.02
N LEU A 394 -19.22 -20.42 -3.41
CA LEU A 394 -20.57 -21.00 -3.31
C LEU A 394 -21.66 -19.95 -3.61
N LEU A 395 -22.73 -20.38 -4.29
CA LEU A 395 -23.95 -19.59 -4.44
C LEU A 395 -24.87 -19.84 -3.24
N ALA A 396 -24.74 -18.99 -2.22
CA ALA A 396 -25.57 -19.02 -1.02
C ALA A 396 -25.84 -17.59 -0.51
N PRO A 397 -26.95 -17.36 0.21
CA PRO A 397 -27.16 -16.11 0.92
C PRO A 397 -25.92 -15.72 1.76
N GLY A 398 -25.62 -14.43 1.77
CA GLY A 398 -24.49 -13.85 2.47
C GLY A 398 -23.13 -14.01 1.80
N LYS A 399 -22.99 -14.88 0.79
CA LYS A 399 -21.75 -14.92 -0.02
C LYS A 399 -21.67 -13.71 -0.95
N VAL A 400 -20.44 -13.31 -1.28
CA VAL A 400 -20.18 -12.27 -2.27
C VAL A 400 -20.56 -12.77 -3.66
N ALA A 401 -21.22 -11.93 -4.45
CA ALA A 401 -21.70 -12.27 -5.79
C ALA A 401 -20.57 -12.31 -6.84
N ASP A 402 -19.65 -13.24 -6.65
CA ASP A 402 -18.70 -13.72 -7.64
C ASP A 402 -19.37 -14.85 -8.43
N ILE A 403 -19.90 -14.52 -9.61
CA ILE A 403 -20.81 -15.38 -10.38
C ILE A 403 -20.37 -15.44 -11.84
N SER A 404 -20.34 -16.66 -12.39
CA SER A 404 -20.11 -16.90 -13.80
C SER A 404 -21.27 -17.69 -14.41
N ILE A 405 -21.72 -17.27 -15.59
CA ILE A 405 -22.81 -17.92 -16.33
C ILE A 405 -22.24 -18.53 -17.61
N PHE A 406 -22.51 -19.81 -17.82
CA PHE A 406 -22.05 -20.58 -18.98
C PHE A 406 -23.24 -21.04 -19.80
N THR A 407 -23.14 -20.94 -21.13
CA THR A 407 -24.15 -21.44 -22.06
C THR A 407 -24.11 -22.96 -22.08
N ARG A 408 -25.26 -23.63 -21.93
CA ARG A 408 -25.27 -25.08 -21.77
C ARG A 408 -25.23 -25.85 -23.09
N HIS A 409 -25.85 -25.33 -24.15
CA HIS A 409 -26.02 -26.08 -25.41
C HIS A 409 -26.62 -27.47 -25.16
N ASP A 410 -27.71 -27.51 -24.40
CA ASP A 410 -28.43 -28.72 -23.95
C ASP A 410 -27.68 -29.66 -22.99
N LYS A 411 -26.45 -29.32 -22.56
CA LYS A 411 -25.70 -30.12 -21.57
C LYS A 411 -26.26 -29.98 -20.15
N PRO A 412 -26.04 -30.98 -19.27
CA PRO A 412 -26.22 -30.82 -17.83
C PRO A 412 -25.42 -29.64 -17.28
N GLY A 413 -25.88 -29.08 -16.16
CA GLY A 413 -25.35 -27.83 -15.60
C GLY A 413 -23.84 -27.84 -15.35
N TYR A 414 -23.34 -28.79 -14.57
CA TYR A 414 -21.89 -28.90 -14.27
C TYR A 414 -21.07 -29.22 -15.53
N ARG A 415 -21.57 -30.12 -16.39
CA ARG A 415 -20.96 -30.49 -17.67
C ARG A 415 -20.79 -29.29 -18.60
N ALA A 416 -21.76 -28.36 -18.61
CA ALA A 416 -21.68 -27.12 -19.36
C ALA A 416 -20.50 -26.25 -18.92
N VAL A 417 -20.16 -26.21 -17.63
CA VAL A 417 -19.00 -25.48 -17.11
C VAL A 417 -17.70 -26.17 -17.51
N ILE A 418 -17.61 -27.49 -17.33
CA ILE A 418 -16.40 -28.29 -17.60
C ILE A 418 -16.00 -28.22 -19.08
N GLU A 419 -16.98 -28.24 -19.99
CA GLU A 419 -16.74 -28.22 -21.43
C GLU A 419 -16.88 -26.83 -22.07
N ALA A 420 -17.01 -25.77 -21.26
CA ALA A 420 -17.15 -24.42 -21.79
C ALA A 420 -15.88 -23.94 -22.51
N GLU A 421 -16.09 -23.15 -23.56
CA GLU A 421 -15.06 -22.31 -24.17
C GLU A 421 -15.29 -20.83 -23.82
N PRO A 422 -14.32 -19.91 -24.03
CA PRO A 422 -14.51 -18.48 -23.76
C PRO A 422 -15.73 -17.84 -24.45
N LYS A 423 -16.19 -18.42 -25.56
CA LYS A 423 -17.41 -17.98 -26.27
C LYS A 423 -18.70 -18.34 -25.52
N ASP A 424 -18.67 -19.39 -24.71
CA ASP A 424 -19.82 -19.92 -23.97
C ASP A 424 -20.03 -19.18 -22.64
N VAL A 425 -19.04 -18.44 -22.17
CA VAL A 425 -19.12 -17.55 -21.00
C VAL A 425 -20.06 -16.38 -21.31
N ALA A 426 -21.28 -16.45 -20.79
CA ALA A 426 -22.34 -15.46 -21.03
C ALA A 426 -22.23 -14.25 -20.09
N LEU A 427 -21.69 -14.43 -18.89
CA LEU A 427 -21.50 -13.36 -17.90
C LEU A 427 -20.43 -13.75 -16.88
N VAL A 428 -19.61 -12.79 -16.46
CA VAL A 428 -18.72 -12.89 -15.30
C VAL A 428 -18.90 -11.63 -14.44
N MET A 429 -19.17 -11.88 -13.17
CA MET A 429 -19.46 -10.88 -12.16
C MET A 429 -18.54 -11.08 -10.96
N ARG A 430 -17.96 -9.99 -10.44
CA ARG A 430 -17.16 -9.98 -9.21
C ARG A 430 -17.81 -9.03 -8.22
N GLY A 431 -18.24 -9.52 -7.06
CA GLY A 431 -18.94 -8.73 -6.04
C GLY A 431 -20.11 -7.93 -6.59
N GLY A 432 -20.98 -8.54 -7.40
CA GLY A 432 -22.14 -7.86 -8.00
C GLY A 432 -21.82 -7.02 -9.24
N LYS A 433 -20.53 -6.77 -9.52
CA LYS A 433 -20.06 -5.94 -10.63
C LYS A 433 -19.85 -6.78 -11.89
N VAL A 434 -20.52 -6.42 -12.97
CA VAL A 434 -20.36 -7.08 -14.27
C VAL A 434 -19.06 -6.65 -14.93
N LEU A 435 -18.20 -7.61 -15.28
CA LEU A 435 -16.86 -7.37 -15.84
C LEU A 435 -16.72 -7.82 -17.30
N TYR A 436 -17.34 -8.96 -17.65
CA TYR A 436 -17.25 -9.57 -18.97
C TYR A 436 -18.53 -10.35 -19.29
N GLY A 437 -18.89 -10.47 -20.57
CA GLY A 437 -20.03 -11.30 -20.99
C GLY A 437 -20.61 -10.93 -22.35
N ASP A 438 -21.78 -11.47 -22.66
CA ASP A 438 -22.57 -11.16 -23.87
C ASP A 438 -22.87 -9.67 -23.96
N ASP A 439 -22.70 -9.08 -25.16
CA ASP A 439 -22.88 -7.64 -25.39
C ASP A 439 -24.23 -7.11 -24.87
N ALA A 440 -25.32 -7.83 -25.15
CA ALA A 440 -26.67 -7.45 -24.72
C ALA A 440 -26.82 -7.43 -23.19
N VAL A 441 -26.21 -8.40 -22.50
CA VAL A 441 -26.28 -8.54 -21.04
C VAL A 441 -25.45 -7.47 -20.37
N VAL A 442 -24.20 -7.30 -20.81
CA VAL A 442 -23.28 -6.29 -20.24
C VAL A 442 -23.85 -4.89 -20.45
N THR A 443 -24.31 -4.57 -21.66
CA THR A 443 -24.87 -3.24 -21.98
C THR A 443 -26.10 -2.90 -21.14
N GLY A 444 -26.96 -3.87 -20.84
CA GLY A 444 -28.13 -3.63 -19.99
C GLY A 444 -27.84 -3.64 -18.49
N SER A 445 -26.68 -4.15 -18.06
CA SER A 445 -26.35 -4.37 -16.64
C SER A 445 -25.56 -3.23 -16.01
N THR A 446 -24.86 -2.44 -16.81
CA THR A 446 -23.97 -1.37 -16.34
C THR A 446 -24.05 -0.12 -17.19
N MET A 447 -23.87 1.04 -16.56
CA MET A 447 -23.73 2.33 -17.24
C MET A 447 -22.27 2.63 -17.62
N ALA A 448 -21.32 1.76 -17.24
CA ALA A 448 -19.90 1.91 -17.56
C ALA A 448 -19.62 1.68 -19.05
N ALA A 449 -18.68 2.45 -19.60
CA ALA A 449 -18.20 2.22 -20.96
C ALA A 449 -17.34 0.94 -21.01
N CYS A 450 -17.83 -0.10 -21.69
CA CYS A 450 -17.14 -1.38 -21.88
C CYS A 450 -16.77 -1.59 -23.36
N ASP A 451 -15.61 -2.21 -23.61
CA ASP A 451 -15.09 -2.44 -24.95
C ASP A 451 -15.78 -3.63 -25.60
N ALA A 452 -16.18 -3.48 -26.87
CA ALA A 452 -16.68 -4.57 -27.67
C ALA A 452 -15.53 -5.50 -28.10
N VAL A 453 -15.72 -6.81 -27.92
CA VAL A 453 -14.77 -7.85 -28.30
C VAL A 453 -15.53 -8.96 -29.01
N ASP A 454 -15.08 -9.36 -30.20
CA ASP A 454 -15.60 -10.54 -30.88
C ASP A 454 -14.87 -11.78 -30.36
N VAL A 455 -15.58 -12.64 -29.65
CA VAL A 455 -15.04 -13.88 -29.07
C VAL A 455 -15.63 -15.04 -29.85
N CYS A 456 -14.89 -15.50 -30.86
CA CYS A 456 -15.25 -16.65 -31.69
C CYS A 456 -16.59 -16.50 -32.44
N GLY A 457 -16.89 -15.29 -32.92
CA GLY A 457 -18.13 -14.97 -33.62
C GLY A 457 -19.27 -14.57 -32.69
N VAL A 458 -19.05 -14.54 -31.38
CA VAL A 458 -20.01 -14.07 -30.39
C VAL A 458 -19.63 -12.65 -29.97
N ALA A 459 -20.57 -11.72 -30.10
CA ALA A 459 -20.38 -10.34 -29.66
C ALA A 459 -20.37 -10.27 -28.13
N LYS A 460 -19.21 -9.95 -27.55
CA LYS A 460 -18.99 -9.80 -26.11
C LYS A 460 -18.58 -8.37 -25.76
N LYS A 461 -18.64 -8.06 -24.48
CA LYS A 461 -18.05 -6.84 -23.91
C LYS A 461 -17.18 -7.13 -22.70
N VAL A 462 -16.15 -6.30 -22.51
CA VAL A 462 -15.26 -6.31 -21.34
C VAL A 462 -15.10 -4.90 -20.76
N CYS A 463 -15.26 -4.75 -19.46
CA CYS A 463 -15.36 -3.44 -18.80
C CYS A 463 -14.02 -2.96 -18.20
N LEU A 464 -12.96 -2.89 -19.01
CA LEU A 464 -11.60 -2.61 -18.52
C LEU A 464 -11.37 -1.16 -18.08
N MET A 465 -12.01 -0.18 -18.73
CA MET A 465 -11.74 1.24 -18.44
C MET A 465 -12.06 1.61 -16.99
N ALA A 466 -13.15 1.06 -16.45
CA ALA A 466 -13.56 1.30 -15.07
C ALA A 466 -12.69 0.57 -14.04
N GLU A 467 -12.04 -0.54 -14.44
CA GLU A 467 -11.22 -1.36 -13.54
C GLU A 467 -9.75 -0.95 -13.54
N VAL A 468 -9.17 -0.75 -14.72
CA VAL A 468 -7.72 -0.61 -14.91
C VAL A 468 -7.33 0.66 -15.67
N GLY A 469 -8.29 1.55 -15.95
CA GLY A 469 -8.05 2.85 -16.61
C GLY A 469 -7.62 2.72 -18.08
N LYS A 470 -7.87 1.58 -18.73
CA LYS A 470 -7.46 1.29 -20.12
C LYS A 470 -8.57 0.60 -20.90
N THR A 471 -8.61 0.85 -22.20
CA THR A 471 -9.42 0.03 -23.13
C THR A 471 -8.71 -1.29 -23.42
N TYR A 472 -9.45 -2.29 -23.92
CA TYR A 472 -8.92 -3.57 -24.37
C TYR A 472 -7.79 -3.41 -25.38
N SER A 473 -7.95 -2.51 -26.36
CA SER A 473 -6.91 -2.24 -27.36
C SER A 473 -5.67 -1.58 -26.74
N ALA A 474 -5.85 -0.68 -25.77
CA ALA A 474 -4.73 -0.02 -25.08
C ALA A 474 -3.96 -1.02 -24.21
N LEU A 475 -4.68 -1.85 -23.43
CA LEU A 475 -4.08 -2.88 -22.59
C LEU A 475 -3.31 -3.90 -23.42
N LYS A 476 -3.89 -4.40 -24.53
CA LYS A 476 -3.22 -5.29 -25.48
C LYS A 476 -1.93 -4.70 -26.01
N THR A 477 -1.96 -3.41 -26.37
CA THR A 477 -0.79 -2.71 -26.91
C THR A 477 0.30 -2.58 -25.85
N SER A 478 -0.04 -2.25 -24.60
CA SER A 478 0.92 -2.12 -23.51
C SER A 478 1.47 -3.46 -23.00
N ALA A 479 0.69 -4.54 -23.06
CA ALA A 479 1.16 -5.88 -22.72
C ALA A 479 2.24 -6.36 -23.71
N GLY A 480 2.14 -5.95 -24.97
CA GLY A 480 3.13 -6.16 -26.02
C GLY A 480 2.70 -7.18 -27.08
N VAL A 481 3.33 -7.11 -28.26
CA VAL A 481 2.99 -7.92 -29.43
C VAL A 481 3.35 -9.41 -29.31
N ASN A 482 4.21 -9.77 -28.34
CA ASN A 482 4.69 -11.13 -28.14
C ASN A 482 3.94 -11.88 -27.02
N THR A 483 2.97 -11.22 -26.38
CA THR A 483 2.18 -11.79 -25.28
C THR A 483 1.14 -12.76 -25.81
N TYR A 484 0.97 -13.89 -25.13
CA TYR A 484 -0.01 -14.91 -25.51
C TYR A 484 -1.44 -14.33 -25.56
N PRO A 485 -2.33 -14.80 -26.46
CA PRO A 485 -3.67 -14.21 -26.64
C PRO A 485 -4.54 -14.25 -25.38
N ALA A 486 -5.41 -13.24 -25.22
CA ALA A 486 -6.40 -13.17 -24.13
C ALA A 486 -7.41 -14.35 -24.16
N PHE A 487 -7.67 -14.90 -25.35
CA PHE A 487 -8.50 -16.08 -25.56
C PHE A 487 -8.16 -16.73 -26.90
N THR A 488 -8.68 -17.93 -27.12
CA THR A 488 -8.61 -18.65 -28.39
C THR A 488 -9.96 -19.33 -28.68
N CYS A 489 -10.19 -19.68 -29.94
CA CYS A 489 -11.35 -20.43 -30.38
C CYS A 489 -10.92 -21.88 -30.62
N GLY A 490 -11.23 -22.76 -29.66
CA GLY A 490 -10.74 -24.13 -29.61
C GLY A 490 -9.39 -24.27 -28.90
N VAL A 491 -8.61 -25.28 -29.29
CA VAL A 491 -7.31 -25.60 -28.66
C VAL A 491 -6.30 -24.46 -28.90
N PRO A 492 -5.70 -23.88 -27.84
CA PRO A 492 -4.66 -22.86 -27.95
C PRO A 492 -3.42 -23.35 -28.72
N MET A 493 -2.75 -22.44 -29.42
CA MET A 493 -1.50 -22.77 -30.13
C MET A 493 -0.41 -23.18 -29.14
N ASN A 494 0.23 -24.33 -29.37
CA ASN A 494 1.25 -24.91 -28.49
C ASN A 494 0.73 -25.16 -27.06
N GLU A 495 -0.56 -25.43 -26.90
CA GLU A 495 -1.11 -25.84 -25.60
C GLU A 495 -0.31 -27.03 -25.03
N PRO A 496 0.17 -26.97 -23.78
CA PRO A 496 0.88 -28.09 -23.18
C PRO A 496 0.00 -29.34 -23.07
N SER A 497 0.64 -30.51 -23.18
CA SER A 497 -0.08 -31.79 -23.34
C SER A 497 -0.79 -32.23 -22.06
N CYS A 498 -2.00 -32.78 -22.22
CA CYS A 498 -2.72 -33.55 -21.18
C CYS A 498 -2.59 -35.07 -21.34
N THR A 499 -1.87 -35.52 -22.37
CA THR A 499 -1.62 -36.94 -22.61
C THR A 499 -0.32 -37.34 -21.91
N PRO A 500 -0.36 -38.29 -20.96
CA PRO A 500 0.81 -38.84 -20.30
C PRO A 500 1.80 -39.40 -21.29
N LYS A 501 3.08 -39.12 -21.09
CA LYS A 501 4.13 -39.62 -21.98
C LYS A 501 5.49 -39.62 -21.31
N ARG A 502 6.14 -40.79 -21.32
CA ARG A 502 7.53 -40.97 -20.87
C ARG A 502 8.26 -41.86 -21.88
N PRO A 503 9.05 -41.27 -22.79
CA PRO A 503 9.71 -42.02 -23.87
C PRO A 503 10.97 -42.79 -23.41
N THR A 504 11.49 -42.48 -22.21
CA THR A 504 12.73 -43.05 -21.68
C THR A 504 12.54 -43.49 -20.24
N ALA A 505 12.89 -44.73 -19.93
CA ALA A 505 12.90 -45.26 -18.56
C ALA A 505 14.05 -44.66 -17.74
N VAL A 506 13.78 -44.34 -16.47
CA VAL A 506 14.77 -43.90 -15.50
C VAL A 506 14.54 -44.69 -14.21
N GLN A 507 15.60 -45.31 -13.66
CA GLN A 507 15.55 -46.01 -12.37
C GLN A 507 14.35 -46.96 -12.20
N GLY A 508 14.05 -47.75 -13.24
CA GLY A 508 12.96 -48.74 -13.21
C GLY A 508 11.58 -48.19 -13.58
N SER A 509 11.45 -46.91 -13.96
CA SER A 509 10.17 -46.38 -14.43
C SER A 509 9.71 -47.03 -15.74
N THR A 510 8.40 -47.13 -15.93
CA THR A 510 7.82 -47.61 -17.21
C THR A 510 8.06 -46.60 -18.34
N ILE A 511 8.10 -47.10 -19.59
CA ILE A 511 8.04 -46.29 -20.81
C ILE A 511 6.61 -46.34 -21.32
N TYR A 512 6.00 -45.19 -21.55
CA TYR A 512 4.61 -45.11 -22.00
C TYR A 512 4.36 -43.95 -22.96
N THR A 513 3.34 -44.13 -23.79
CA THR A 513 2.90 -43.13 -24.78
C THR A 513 1.59 -42.46 -24.39
N GLY A 514 0.89 -42.97 -23.36
CA GLY A 514 -0.44 -42.52 -22.95
C GLY A 514 -1.55 -42.90 -23.93
N VAL A 515 -1.25 -43.73 -24.94
CA VAL A 515 -2.23 -44.19 -25.93
C VAL A 515 -2.76 -45.55 -25.50
N ALA A 516 -4.01 -45.59 -25.08
CA ALA A 516 -4.71 -46.83 -24.77
C ALA A 516 -4.81 -47.76 -25.99
N THR A 517 -4.61 -49.05 -25.77
CA THR A 517 -4.71 -50.14 -26.74
C THR A 517 -5.53 -51.29 -26.16
N ALA A 518 -5.80 -52.34 -26.96
CA ALA A 518 -6.50 -53.52 -26.46
C ALA A 518 -5.66 -54.32 -25.45
N GLU A 519 -4.33 -54.19 -25.52
CA GLU A 519 -3.36 -54.90 -24.69
C GLU A 519 -2.89 -54.11 -23.46
N ASP A 520 -3.06 -52.79 -23.46
CA ASP A 520 -2.70 -51.81 -22.41
C ASP A 520 -3.81 -50.74 -22.41
N SER A 521 -4.83 -50.94 -21.58
CA SER A 521 -6.11 -50.24 -21.69
C SER A 521 -6.14 -48.86 -21.05
N ASP A 522 -5.18 -48.53 -20.19
CA ASP A 522 -5.01 -47.19 -19.64
C ASP A 522 -3.79 -46.45 -20.23
N GLY A 523 -2.94 -47.14 -21.01
CA GLY A 523 -1.83 -46.54 -21.74
C GLY A 523 -0.62 -46.22 -20.86
N ASP A 524 -0.47 -46.88 -19.71
CA ASP A 524 0.62 -46.71 -18.76
C ASP A 524 1.92 -47.46 -19.12
N GLY A 525 1.88 -48.23 -20.22
CA GLY A 525 3.00 -49.00 -20.75
C GLY A 525 3.13 -50.40 -20.17
N ILE A 526 2.21 -50.83 -19.30
CA ILE A 526 2.16 -52.16 -18.70
C ILE A 526 0.98 -52.94 -19.34
N PRO A 527 1.22 -54.15 -19.88
CA PRO A 527 0.12 -54.91 -20.47
C PRO A 527 -0.92 -55.32 -19.43
N ASN A 528 -2.21 -55.28 -19.78
CA ASN A 528 -3.36 -55.62 -18.93
C ASN A 528 -3.20 -56.91 -18.10
N THR A 529 -2.46 -57.90 -18.60
CA THR A 529 -2.22 -59.19 -17.91
C THR A 529 -1.18 -59.12 -16.78
N ALA A 530 -0.36 -58.08 -16.76
CA ALA A 530 0.70 -57.83 -15.79
C ALA A 530 0.44 -56.57 -14.96
N ASP A 531 -0.66 -55.87 -15.25
CA ASP A 531 -1.05 -54.60 -14.69
C ASP A 531 -1.96 -54.80 -13.46
N ASN A 532 -1.56 -54.25 -12.32
CA ASN A 532 -2.35 -54.33 -11.09
C ASN A 532 -3.51 -53.31 -11.02
N CYS A 533 -3.64 -52.43 -12.01
CA CYS A 533 -4.76 -51.52 -12.25
C CYS A 533 -5.06 -51.32 -13.75
N ALA A 534 -5.34 -52.39 -14.50
CA ALA A 534 -5.54 -52.41 -15.96
C ALA A 534 -6.52 -51.40 -16.62
N LYS A 535 -7.19 -50.53 -15.87
CA LYS A 535 -8.06 -49.45 -16.37
C LYS A 535 -7.71 -48.07 -15.81
N VAL A 536 -6.77 -47.98 -14.88
CA VAL A 536 -6.45 -46.77 -14.13
C VAL A 536 -4.94 -46.57 -14.15
N PHE A 537 -4.52 -45.59 -14.94
CA PHE A 537 -3.14 -45.27 -15.26
C PHE A 537 -2.26 -45.21 -14.00
N ASN A 538 -1.40 -46.20 -13.84
CA ASN A 538 -0.52 -46.31 -12.67
C ASN A 538 0.88 -46.82 -13.02
N PRO A 539 1.63 -46.10 -13.89
CA PRO A 539 2.93 -46.57 -14.33
C PRO A 539 3.89 -46.71 -13.16
N ALA A 540 4.86 -47.61 -13.28
CA ALA A 540 5.93 -47.74 -12.30
C ALA A 540 6.79 -46.46 -12.27
N ARG A 541 7.07 -45.95 -11.07
CA ARG A 541 7.89 -44.75 -10.84
C ARG A 541 9.19 -45.09 -10.12
N PRO A 542 10.25 -44.26 -10.25
CA PRO A 542 11.47 -44.41 -9.46
C PRO A 542 11.21 -44.43 -7.95
N VAL A 543 10.27 -43.60 -7.47
CA VAL A 543 9.90 -43.55 -6.04
C VAL A 543 9.27 -44.86 -5.54
N ASP A 544 8.65 -45.63 -6.44
CA ASP A 544 8.02 -46.93 -6.16
C ASP A 544 8.96 -48.11 -6.48
N THR A 545 10.27 -47.85 -6.53
CA THR A 545 11.32 -48.85 -6.82
C THR A 545 11.17 -49.55 -8.18
N GLY A 546 10.46 -48.93 -9.13
CA GLY A 546 10.27 -49.45 -10.47
C GLY A 546 9.22 -50.56 -10.59
N THR A 547 8.28 -50.63 -9.66
CA THR A 547 7.06 -51.46 -9.75
C THR A 547 5.80 -50.59 -9.65
N GLN A 548 4.65 -51.10 -10.10
CA GLN A 548 3.38 -50.46 -9.78
C GLN A 548 3.14 -50.52 -8.25
N GLY A 549 2.57 -49.46 -7.69
CA GLY A 549 2.29 -49.37 -6.25
C GLY A 549 1.23 -50.38 -5.82
N ASP A 550 1.46 -51.00 -4.66
CA ASP A 550 0.60 -51.97 -3.96
C ASP A 550 1.05 -51.95 -2.48
N ALA A 551 0.65 -50.89 -1.78
CA ALA A 551 1.19 -50.52 -0.48
C ALA A 551 0.77 -51.49 0.64
N ASP A 552 -0.40 -52.12 0.52
CA ASP A 552 -0.92 -53.07 1.50
C ASP A 552 -0.71 -54.55 1.11
N GLN A 553 -0.19 -54.80 -0.11
CA GLN A 553 0.26 -56.10 -0.61
C GLN A 553 -0.87 -57.11 -0.84
N ASP A 554 -2.02 -56.64 -1.33
CA ASP A 554 -3.15 -57.50 -1.68
C ASP A 554 -3.28 -57.80 -3.18
N MET A 555 -2.32 -57.33 -3.98
CA MET A 555 -2.26 -57.44 -5.44
C MET A 555 -3.21 -56.51 -6.20
N GLN A 556 -3.96 -55.64 -5.53
CA GLN A 556 -4.67 -54.53 -6.15
C GLN A 556 -3.79 -53.28 -6.11
N GLY A 557 -3.64 -52.58 -7.24
CA GLY A 557 -2.77 -51.41 -7.26
C GLY A 557 -3.37 -50.21 -6.52
N ASP A 558 -2.52 -49.40 -5.89
CA ASP A 558 -2.91 -48.25 -5.06
C ASP A 558 -3.87 -47.25 -5.77
N ALA A 559 -3.77 -47.16 -7.09
CA ALA A 559 -4.53 -46.23 -7.92
C ALA A 559 -5.97 -46.69 -8.22
N CYS A 560 -6.26 -47.98 -8.09
CA CYS A 560 -7.57 -48.60 -8.31
C CYS A 560 -8.12 -49.33 -7.07
N ASP A 561 -7.33 -49.43 -6.01
CA ASP A 561 -7.74 -49.98 -4.73
C ASP A 561 -8.64 -48.98 -3.96
N PRO A 562 -9.89 -49.36 -3.58
CA PRO A 562 -10.74 -48.60 -2.67
C PRO A 562 -10.11 -48.30 -1.30
N CYS A 563 -9.15 -49.12 -0.88
CA CYS A 563 -8.56 -49.14 0.45
C CYS A 563 -7.02 -49.25 0.45
N PRO A 564 -6.27 -48.30 -0.13
CA PRO A 564 -4.82 -48.42 -0.43
C PRO A 564 -3.86 -48.68 0.74
N LEU A 565 -4.37 -48.72 1.98
CA LEU A 565 -3.60 -48.96 3.20
C LEU A 565 -4.10 -50.19 3.98
N ASN A 566 -5.12 -50.90 3.48
CA ASN A 566 -5.82 -51.95 4.21
C ASN A 566 -6.13 -53.14 3.28
N ALA A 567 -5.25 -54.15 3.34
CA ALA A 567 -5.31 -55.31 2.47
C ALA A 567 -6.66 -56.03 2.49
N ASN A 568 -7.15 -56.40 1.31
CA ASN A 568 -8.33 -57.22 1.08
C ASN A 568 -9.65 -56.65 1.66
N THR A 569 -9.79 -55.31 1.72
CA THR A 569 -11.05 -54.65 2.10
C THR A 569 -11.50 -53.62 1.07
N THR A 570 -12.79 -53.33 1.08
CA THR A 570 -13.41 -52.26 0.27
C THR A 570 -14.05 -51.19 1.15
N THR A 571 -13.88 -51.30 2.48
CA THR A 571 -14.42 -50.37 3.47
C THR A 571 -13.29 -49.94 4.39
N CYS A 572 -12.95 -48.66 4.33
CA CYS A 572 -11.89 -48.03 5.10
C CYS A 572 -12.42 -46.96 6.02
N THR A 573 -11.73 -46.71 7.12
CA THR A 573 -11.97 -45.52 7.94
C THR A 573 -11.48 -44.31 7.15
N ARG A 574 -12.39 -43.59 6.51
CA ARG A 574 -12.11 -42.41 5.71
C ARG A 574 -12.28 -41.16 6.58
N VAL A 575 -11.29 -40.27 6.58
CA VAL A 575 -11.53 -38.87 6.97
C VAL A 575 -12.43 -38.31 5.89
N ASP A 576 -13.62 -37.82 6.23
CA ASP A 576 -14.48 -37.19 5.22
C ASP A 576 -13.82 -35.84 4.86
N PRO A 577 -13.22 -35.70 3.66
CA PRO A 577 -12.60 -34.43 3.27
C PRO A 577 -13.62 -33.31 3.18
N ASN A 578 -14.92 -33.65 3.14
CA ASN A 578 -15.98 -32.69 3.05
C ASN A 578 -16.53 -32.30 4.43
N ASP A 579 -15.98 -32.74 5.57
CA ASP A 579 -16.40 -32.34 6.93
C ASP A 579 -15.14 -32.17 7.79
N ARG A 580 -14.53 -30.99 7.72
CA ARG A 580 -13.18 -30.72 8.23
C ARG A 580 -13.16 -30.62 9.74
N ASP A 581 -14.18 -30.04 10.35
CA ASP A 581 -14.28 -29.87 11.80
C ASP A 581 -15.00 -31.03 12.52
N GLN A 582 -15.50 -32.01 11.74
CA GLN A 582 -16.10 -33.26 12.18
C GLN A 582 -17.38 -33.07 12.99
N ASP A 583 -18.16 -32.06 12.65
CA ASP A 583 -19.41 -31.73 13.33
C ASP A 583 -20.65 -32.41 12.72
N THR A 584 -20.45 -33.23 11.67
CA THR A 584 -21.42 -33.95 10.83
C THR A 584 -22.13 -33.14 9.75
N VAL A 585 -21.76 -31.88 9.54
CA VAL A 585 -22.23 -31.02 8.45
C VAL A 585 -21.13 -30.90 7.40
N PRO A 586 -21.40 -31.21 6.12
CA PRO A 586 -20.38 -31.06 5.11
C PRO A 586 -19.98 -29.59 4.88
N ASN A 587 -18.69 -29.28 4.79
CA ASN A 587 -18.04 -27.99 4.46
C ASN A 587 -18.81 -27.20 3.41
N ALA A 588 -19.27 -27.87 2.35
CA ALA A 588 -20.00 -27.26 1.24
C ALA A 588 -21.38 -26.68 1.61
N THR A 589 -21.90 -27.05 2.78
CA THR A 589 -23.16 -26.60 3.38
C THR A 589 -23.00 -26.09 4.80
N ASP A 590 -21.78 -26.12 5.32
CA ASP A 590 -21.44 -25.70 6.66
C ASP A 590 -21.18 -24.19 6.68
N ASN A 591 -21.89 -23.47 7.57
CA ASN A 591 -21.69 -22.05 7.78
C ASN A 591 -20.53 -21.74 8.75
N CYS A 592 -19.89 -22.75 9.34
CA CYS A 592 -18.63 -22.67 10.08
C CYS A 592 -17.70 -23.87 9.80
N PRO A 593 -17.13 -24.03 8.59
CA PRO A 593 -16.37 -25.24 8.18
C PRO A 593 -15.16 -25.64 9.04
N ASP A 594 -14.67 -24.75 9.90
CA ASP A 594 -13.55 -24.98 10.80
C ASP A 594 -13.95 -24.96 12.30
N VAL A 595 -15.23 -24.74 12.63
CA VAL A 595 -15.73 -24.57 14.01
C VAL A 595 -17.04 -25.32 14.21
N ALA A 596 -16.92 -26.49 14.84
CA ALA A 596 -18.02 -27.41 15.01
C ALA A 596 -19.29 -26.77 15.58
N ASN A 597 -20.36 -26.77 14.78
CA ASN A 597 -21.62 -26.10 15.08
C ASN A 597 -22.84 -26.79 14.45
N THR A 598 -23.05 -28.09 14.71
CA THR A 598 -24.08 -28.98 14.10
C THR A 598 -25.49 -28.40 13.93
N THR A 599 -25.87 -27.38 14.71
CA THR A 599 -27.14 -26.66 14.59
C THR A 599 -27.24 -25.71 13.39
N GLN A 600 -26.10 -25.27 12.82
CA GLN A 600 -26.00 -24.34 11.69
C GLN A 600 -26.81 -23.06 11.91
N THR A 601 -26.83 -22.57 13.15
CA THR A 601 -27.54 -21.34 13.51
C THR A 601 -26.81 -20.15 12.88
N ASP A 602 -27.54 -19.33 12.15
CA ASP A 602 -27.08 -18.09 11.50
C ASP A 602 -28.22 -17.07 11.69
N GLY A 603 -28.04 -16.20 12.68
CA GLY A 603 -29.07 -15.28 13.17
C GLY A 603 -29.41 -14.14 12.20
N ASP A 604 -28.47 -13.76 11.34
CA ASP A 604 -28.58 -12.60 10.45
C ASP A 604 -28.56 -12.95 8.95
N MET A 605 -28.40 -14.22 8.63
CA MET A 605 -28.47 -14.83 7.30
C MET A 605 -27.35 -14.38 6.37
N ASP A 606 -26.15 -14.16 6.91
CA ASP A 606 -24.96 -13.78 6.15
C ASP A 606 -24.08 -14.98 5.74
N GLY A 607 -24.54 -16.19 6.02
CA GLY A 607 -23.86 -17.41 5.61
C GLY A 607 -22.64 -17.76 6.47
N LYS A 608 -22.42 -17.04 7.57
CA LYS A 608 -21.53 -17.43 8.67
C LYS A 608 -22.37 -17.85 9.87
N GLY A 609 -22.04 -18.98 10.48
CA GLY A 609 -22.75 -19.43 11.66
C GLY A 609 -22.41 -18.58 12.88
N ASP A 610 -23.38 -18.42 13.79
CA ASP A 610 -23.22 -17.69 15.07
C ASP A 610 -21.98 -18.14 15.87
N ALA A 611 -21.50 -19.37 15.66
CA ALA A 611 -20.34 -19.96 16.32
C ALA A 611 -18.99 -19.40 15.83
N CYS A 612 -18.92 -18.98 14.57
CA CYS A 612 -17.71 -18.47 13.92
C CYS A 612 -17.89 -17.04 13.37
N ASP A 613 -19.07 -16.46 13.52
CA ASP A 613 -19.34 -15.07 13.15
C ASP A 613 -19.04 -14.09 14.29
N VAL A 614 -18.37 -13.00 13.94
CA VAL A 614 -18.04 -11.90 14.85
C VAL A 614 -19.23 -10.95 15.05
N CYS A 615 -20.26 -11.01 14.20
CA CYS A 615 -21.47 -10.17 14.32
C CYS A 615 -22.78 -10.95 14.16
N PRO A 616 -23.11 -11.94 15.03
CA PRO A 616 -24.18 -12.93 14.79
C PRO A 616 -25.61 -12.42 14.51
N MET A 617 -25.83 -11.11 14.63
CA MET A 617 -27.12 -10.45 14.46
C MET A 617 -27.09 -9.33 13.40
N ALA A 618 -25.99 -9.16 12.64
CA ALA A 618 -25.83 -8.14 11.61
C ALA A 618 -24.85 -8.55 10.49
N ALA A 619 -25.43 -8.91 9.33
CA ALA A 619 -24.72 -9.53 8.23
C ALA A 619 -23.40 -8.85 7.78
N ASN A 620 -22.31 -9.61 7.77
CA ASN A 620 -20.95 -9.22 7.38
C ASN A 620 -20.27 -10.32 6.54
N PRO A 621 -20.63 -10.42 5.24
CA PRO A 621 -19.98 -11.33 4.30
C PRO A 621 -18.44 -11.30 4.38
N GLY A 622 -17.82 -12.47 4.47
CA GLY A 622 -16.38 -12.61 4.61
C GLY A 622 -15.84 -12.00 5.92
N SER A 623 -14.60 -11.55 5.93
CA SER A 623 -13.96 -10.93 7.10
C SER A 623 -14.35 -9.45 7.32
N SER A 624 -15.44 -8.97 6.70
CA SER A 624 -15.94 -7.60 6.90
C SER A 624 -16.21 -7.34 8.39
N GLY A 625 -15.92 -6.12 8.86
CA GLY A 625 -16.30 -5.75 10.24
C GLY A 625 -17.82 -5.61 10.38
N CYS A 626 -18.33 -5.63 11.63
CA CYS A 626 -19.77 -5.51 11.86
C CYS A 626 -20.33 -4.22 11.25
N PRO A 627 -21.40 -4.29 10.41
CA PRO A 627 -22.06 -3.10 9.93
C PRO A 627 -22.51 -2.24 11.09
N THR A 628 -22.13 -0.97 11.05
CA THR A 628 -22.52 -0.01 12.06
C THR A 628 -22.80 1.36 11.45
N THR A 629 -23.31 2.26 12.27
CA THR A 629 -23.56 3.65 11.85
C THR A 629 -22.49 4.57 12.41
N ILE A 630 -22.27 5.70 11.73
CA ILE A 630 -21.43 6.77 12.27
C ILE A 630 -21.92 7.20 13.66
N TYR A 631 -23.24 7.26 13.87
CA TYR A 631 -23.83 7.57 15.18
C TYR A 631 -23.43 6.58 16.27
N ALA A 632 -23.45 5.28 16.00
CA ALA A 632 -23.08 4.24 16.97
C ALA A 632 -21.60 4.31 17.38
N VAL A 633 -20.72 4.60 16.44
CA VAL A 633 -19.30 4.85 16.71
C VAL A 633 -19.16 6.11 17.56
N LYS A 634 -19.70 7.24 17.12
CA LYS A 634 -19.55 8.54 17.80
C LYS A 634 -20.26 8.60 19.16
N SER A 635 -21.29 7.78 19.41
CA SER A 635 -21.95 7.66 20.71
C SER A 635 -21.23 6.72 21.69
N GLY A 636 -20.14 6.07 21.25
CA GLY A 636 -19.39 5.09 22.05
C GLY A 636 -20.11 3.75 22.24
N MET A 637 -21.11 3.45 21.42
CA MET A 637 -21.79 2.14 21.46
C MET A 637 -20.89 1.03 20.90
N VAL A 638 -19.96 1.41 20.01
CA VAL A 638 -18.87 0.56 19.54
C VAL A 638 -17.56 0.99 20.24
N PRO A 639 -16.92 0.13 21.04
CA PRO A 639 -15.68 0.48 21.73
C PRO A 639 -14.47 0.52 20.78
N PRO A 640 -13.42 1.33 21.08
CA PRO A 640 -12.16 1.29 20.34
C PRO A 640 -11.54 -0.11 20.29
N GLY A 641 -10.90 -0.46 19.17
CA GLY A 641 -10.36 -1.77 18.86
C GLY A 641 -11.35 -2.72 18.15
N THR A 642 -12.60 -2.29 17.95
CA THR A 642 -13.61 -3.11 17.26
C THR A 642 -13.55 -2.88 15.75
N ASN A 643 -13.44 -3.95 14.96
CA ASN A 643 -13.58 -3.88 13.50
C ASN A 643 -15.04 -3.66 13.13
N VAL A 644 -15.27 -2.65 12.29
CA VAL A 644 -16.61 -2.26 11.84
C VAL A 644 -16.63 -1.92 10.37
N ARG A 645 -17.84 -1.94 9.80
CA ARG A 645 -18.12 -1.47 8.46
C ARG A 645 -19.09 -0.30 8.49
N ILE A 646 -18.65 0.86 7.99
CA ILE A 646 -19.52 2.02 7.75
C ILE A 646 -19.99 1.95 6.31
N VAL A 647 -21.30 1.74 6.10
CA VAL A 647 -21.87 1.50 4.78
C VAL A 647 -22.38 2.80 4.15
N ASN A 648 -22.03 3.04 2.87
CA ASN A 648 -22.61 4.07 2.03
C ASN A 648 -22.52 5.52 2.56
N ALA A 649 -21.40 5.86 3.21
CA ALA A 649 -21.17 7.19 3.74
C ALA A 649 -20.69 8.17 2.66
N LEU A 650 -21.12 9.44 2.76
CA LEU A 650 -20.78 10.48 1.80
C LEU A 650 -19.44 11.13 2.18
N VAL A 651 -18.47 11.13 1.26
CA VAL A 651 -17.18 11.79 1.47
C VAL A 651 -17.35 13.32 1.41
N THR A 652 -17.04 14.01 2.50
CA THR A 652 -17.23 15.47 2.66
C THR A 652 -15.93 16.27 2.59
N GLY A 653 -14.79 15.65 2.85
CA GLY A 653 -13.46 16.26 2.75
C GLY A 653 -12.40 15.18 2.58
N LYS A 654 -11.29 15.47 1.89
CA LYS A 654 -10.20 14.52 1.66
C LYS A 654 -8.87 15.21 1.91
N GLY A 655 -8.09 14.68 2.86
CA GLY A 655 -6.71 15.06 3.12
C GLY A 655 -5.71 14.08 2.49
N SER A 656 -4.43 14.26 2.79
CA SER A 656 -3.34 13.41 2.30
C SER A 656 -3.28 12.04 3.00
N ASN A 657 -3.77 11.95 4.24
CA ASN A 657 -3.66 10.76 5.08
C ASN A 657 -5.02 10.16 5.52
N GLY A 658 -6.12 10.68 4.97
CA GLY A 658 -7.46 10.27 5.35
C GLY A 658 -8.54 11.14 4.71
N PHE A 659 -9.79 10.88 5.06
CA PHE A 659 -10.93 11.61 4.56
C PHE A 659 -12.06 11.67 5.59
N PHE A 660 -12.95 12.64 5.42
CA PHE A 660 -14.13 12.83 6.24
C PHE A 660 -15.33 12.24 5.53
N VAL A 661 -16.18 11.57 6.29
CA VAL A 661 -17.49 11.12 5.83
C VAL A 661 -18.59 11.66 6.72
N GLN A 662 -19.76 11.90 6.12
CA GLN A 662 -20.92 12.39 6.86
C GLN A 662 -22.21 11.74 6.36
N THR A 663 -23.09 11.36 7.29
CA THR A 663 -24.48 10.98 7.00
C THR A 663 -25.32 12.23 6.86
N LYS A 664 -26.13 12.35 5.82
CA LYS A 664 -26.93 13.57 5.56
C LYS A 664 -28.43 13.33 5.58
N MET A 665 -29.19 14.43 5.65
CA MET A 665 -30.66 14.37 5.58
C MET A 665 -31.11 13.70 4.29
N GLY A 666 -31.92 12.65 4.41
CA GLY A 666 -32.36 11.79 3.30
C GLY A 666 -31.66 10.44 3.24
N ASP A 667 -30.55 10.27 3.95
CA ASP A 667 -29.87 8.97 4.06
C ASP A 667 -30.62 8.04 5.02
N ALA A 668 -30.56 6.74 4.74
CA ALA A 668 -31.07 5.73 5.66
C ALA A 668 -30.34 5.82 7.02
N GLY A 669 -31.09 5.81 8.12
CA GLY A 669 -30.52 5.89 9.47
C GLY A 669 -30.06 7.30 9.89
N TYR A 670 -30.38 8.36 9.15
CA TYR A 670 -30.08 9.74 9.58
C TYR A 670 -30.86 10.12 10.85
N MET A 671 -30.14 10.44 11.93
CA MET A 671 -30.72 10.76 13.25
C MET A 671 -30.61 12.25 13.62
N GLY A 672 -30.15 13.10 12.68
CA GLY A 672 -29.87 14.51 12.91
C GLY A 672 -28.40 14.87 12.67
N VAL A 673 -28.06 16.16 12.75
CA VAL A 673 -26.71 16.64 12.41
C VAL A 673 -25.66 16.28 13.47
N ASP A 674 -26.05 16.20 14.73
CA ASP A 674 -25.15 15.84 15.83
C ASP A 674 -24.71 14.37 15.69
N HIS A 675 -23.41 14.12 15.77
CA HIS A 675 -22.75 12.83 15.58
C HIS A 675 -22.91 12.24 14.17
N SER A 676 -23.18 13.07 13.16
CA SER A 676 -23.37 12.60 11.78
C SER A 676 -22.07 12.42 10.99
N GLY A 677 -20.92 12.89 11.51
CA GLY A 677 -19.62 12.85 10.84
C GLY A 677 -18.61 11.91 11.49
N LEU A 678 -17.68 11.38 10.69
CA LEU A 678 -16.55 10.56 11.13
C LEU A 678 -15.31 10.86 10.28
N PHE A 679 -14.14 10.85 10.91
CA PHE A 679 -12.86 10.85 10.20
C PHE A 679 -12.40 9.40 9.96
N VAL A 680 -11.87 9.14 8.78
CA VAL A 680 -11.32 7.86 8.37
C VAL A 680 -9.84 8.07 8.09
N TYR A 681 -8.99 7.51 8.96
CA TYR A 681 -7.54 7.55 8.85
C TYR A 681 -7.04 6.36 8.02
N THR A 682 -6.35 6.66 6.92
CA THR A 682 -5.82 5.64 6.00
C THR A 682 -4.29 5.60 5.97
N GLY A 683 -3.62 6.45 6.75
CA GLY A 683 -2.19 6.71 6.59
C GLY A 683 -1.88 7.15 5.14
N THR A 684 -0.75 6.73 4.59
CA THR A 684 -0.29 7.10 3.23
C THR A 684 -0.83 6.20 2.10
N MET A 685 -1.84 5.37 2.37
CA MET A 685 -2.38 4.39 1.41
C MET A 685 -3.08 5.04 0.21
N ALA A 686 -2.30 5.36 -0.83
CA ALA A 686 -2.77 6.07 -2.02
C ALA A 686 -3.90 5.34 -2.78
N ALA A 687 -3.88 4.00 -2.81
CA ALA A 687 -4.91 3.20 -3.49
C ALA A 687 -6.27 3.32 -2.80
N THR A 688 -6.31 3.25 -1.47
CA THR A 688 -7.51 3.42 -0.65
C THR A 688 -8.08 4.84 -0.78
N LEU A 689 -7.22 5.85 -0.79
CA LEU A 689 -7.60 7.25 -0.97
C LEU A 689 -8.13 7.57 -2.38
N ALA A 690 -7.77 6.79 -3.42
CA ALA A 690 -8.29 6.98 -4.77
C ALA A 690 -9.82 6.75 -4.84
N ASN A 691 -10.35 5.86 -3.99
CA ASN A 691 -11.78 5.57 -3.93
C ASN A 691 -12.59 6.66 -3.21
N ALA A 692 -11.98 7.43 -2.31
CA ALA A 692 -12.62 8.48 -1.52
C ALA A 692 -12.51 9.88 -2.15
N THR A 693 -13.23 10.15 -3.24
CA THR A 693 -13.34 11.53 -3.78
C THR A 693 -14.48 12.28 -3.12
N VAL A 694 -14.31 13.58 -2.82
CA VAL A 694 -15.36 14.44 -2.26
C VAL A 694 -16.62 14.38 -3.13
N GLY A 695 -17.77 14.11 -2.51
CA GLY A 695 -19.05 13.91 -3.18
C GLY A 695 -19.31 12.47 -3.67
N ALA A 696 -18.37 11.53 -3.51
CA ALA A 696 -18.62 10.11 -3.74
C ALA A 696 -19.20 9.44 -2.49
N ARG A 697 -19.90 8.32 -2.71
CA ARG A 697 -20.33 7.43 -1.63
C ARG A 697 -19.33 6.29 -1.52
N VAL A 698 -18.97 5.94 -0.28
CA VAL A 698 -18.05 4.84 0.03
C VAL A 698 -18.58 3.97 1.17
N SER A 699 -18.24 2.69 1.15
CA SER A 699 -18.27 1.84 2.33
C SER A 699 -16.84 1.68 2.84
N VAL A 700 -16.65 1.70 4.16
CA VAL A 700 -15.34 1.67 4.81
C VAL A 700 -15.31 0.54 5.83
N ASP A 701 -14.33 -0.33 5.70
CA ASP A 701 -14.00 -1.38 6.66
C ASP A 701 -12.72 -0.95 7.42
N GLY A 702 -12.79 -0.91 8.74
CA GLY A 702 -11.68 -0.49 9.60
C GLY A 702 -11.97 -0.69 11.09
N ALA A 703 -10.98 -0.47 11.93
CA ALA A 703 -11.13 -0.54 13.37
C ALA A 703 -11.57 0.83 13.93
N VAL A 704 -12.45 0.83 14.94
CA VAL A 704 -12.73 2.05 15.69
C VAL A 704 -11.49 2.39 16.52
N ALA A 705 -10.99 3.62 16.40
CA ALA A 705 -9.91 4.11 17.22
C ALA A 705 -10.29 5.39 17.96
N ASN A 706 -9.57 5.61 19.07
CA ASN A 706 -9.58 6.87 19.77
C ASN A 706 -8.16 7.46 19.72
N PHE A 707 -7.93 8.31 18.73
CA PHE A 707 -6.64 8.97 18.57
C PHE A 707 -6.67 10.33 19.25
N GLN A 708 -6.06 10.42 20.44
CA GLN A 708 -5.96 11.66 21.21
C GLN A 708 -7.30 12.39 21.42
N GLY A 709 -8.35 11.62 21.74
CA GLY A 709 -9.71 12.10 22.00
C GLY A 709 -10.64 12.06 20.80
N GLN A 710 -10.12 11.93 19.58
CA GLN A 710 -10.91 11.82 18.37
C GLN A 710 -11.31 10.36 18.13
N LEU A 711 -12.63 10.13 18.11
CA LEU A 711 -13.17 8.86 17.58
C LEU A 711 -13.14 8.90 16.06
N GLU A 712 -12.37 7.98 15.49
CA GLU A 712 -12.13 7.80 14.05
C GLU A 712 -12.17 6.30 13.68
N LEU A 713 -12.09 6.02 12.38
CA LEU A 713 -11.68 4.69 11.92
C LEU A 713 -10.19 4.70 11.58
N ASP A 714 -9.45 3.71 12.06
CA ASP A 714 -8.07 3.42 11.68
C ASP A 714 -7.95 1.97 11.20
N VAL A 715 -6.72 1.51 10.92
CA VAL A 715 -6.44 0.16 10.37
C VAL A 715 -7.40 -0.18 9.22
N VAL A 716 -7.64 0.80 8.34
CA VAL A 716 -8.64 0.69 7.29
C VAL A 716 -8.21 -0.38 6.31
N THR A 717 -8.97 -1.46 6.24
CA THR A 717 -8.70 -2.63 5.38
C THR A 717 -9.31 -2.45 4.00
N ALA A 718 -10.42 -1.73 3.88
CA ALA A 718 -11.01 -1.41 2.59
C ALA A 718 -11.80 -0.10 2.56
N VAL A 719 -11.77 0.55 1.40
CA VAL A 719 -12.68 1.63 1.03
C VAL A 719 -13.28 1.31 -0.34
N THR A 720 -14.54 0.89 -0.36
CA THR A 720 -15.25 0.53 -1.58
C THR A 720 -16.09 1.70 -2.05
N ARG A 721 -15.84 2.20 -3.26
CA ARG A 721 -16.69 3.25 -3.86
C ARG A 721 -18.04 2.66 -4.26
N THR A 722 -19.12 3.09 -3.61
CA THR A 722 -20.49 2.61 -3.88
C THR A 722 -21.23 3.47 -4.92
N ALA A 723 -20.78 4.70 -5.16
CA ALA A 723 -21.26 5.55 -6.26
C ALA A 723 -20.20 6.55 -6.74
N VAL A 724 -20.15 6.78 -8.06
CA VAL A 724 -19.10 7.59 -8.73
C VAL A 724 -19.41 9.10 -8.77
N GLY A 725 -20.29 9.61 -7.91
CA GLY A 725 -20.78 10.99 -7.96
C GLY A 725 -19.70 12.09 -8.01
N PRO A 726 -20.13 13.33 -8.29
CA PRO A 726 -20.22 14.22 -7.14
C PRO A 726 -21.68 14.47 -6.77
N GLU A 727 -22.10 13.81 -5.70
CA GLU A 727 -23.31 14.14 -4.96
C GLU A 727 -23.12 15.46 -4.19
N ALA A 728 -24.19 16.25 -4.04
CA ALA A 728 -24.14 17.49 -3.27
C ALA A 728 -23.83 17.23 -1.79
N LEU A 729 -22.91 18.02 -1.23
CA LEU A 729 -22.51 17.97 0.17
C LEU A 729 -23.65 18.45 1.10
N PRO A 730 -23.64 18.06 2.38
CA PRO A 730 -24.60 18.56 3.37
C PRO A 730 -24.52 20.09 3.54
N ASP A 731 -25.66 20.70 3.85
CA ASP A 731 -25.71 22.12 4.21
C ASP A 731 -24.94 22.36 5.52
N PRO A 732 -24.09 23.41 5.62
CA PRO A 732 -23.34 23.70 6.83
C PRO A 732 -24.24 24.02 8.02
N VAL A 733 -23.90 23.49 9.20
CA VAL A 733 -24.59 23.83 10.45
C VAL A 733 -24.09 25.19 10.96
N ALA A 734 -24.98 26.17 11.07
CA ALA A 734 -24.65 27.47 11.64
C ALA A 734 -24.38 27.36 13.15
N VAL A 735 -23.20 27.80 13.60
CA VAL A 735 -22.75 27.73 15.01
C VAL A 735 -21.94 28.97 15.41
N THR A 736 -21.84 29.20 16.71
CA THR A 736 -20.97 30.23 17.30
C THR A 736 -19.62 29.65 17.72
N TYR A 737 -18.59 30.50 17.83
CA TYR A 737 -17.26 30.09 18.33
C TYR A 737 -17.33 29.49 19.75
N ALA A 738 -18.23 29.99 20.60
CA ALA A 738 -18.43 29.48 21.96
C ALA A 738 -18.95 28.03 22.01
N GLU A 739 -19.77 27.63 21.04
CA GLU A 739 -20.35 26.28 20.96
C GLU A 739 -19.31 25.23 20.53
N VAL A 740 -18.35 25.61 19.68
CA VAL A 740 -17.43 24.66 19.02
C VAL A 740 -15.97 24.77 19.41
N LYS A 741 -15.57 25.78 20.20
CA LYS A 741 -14.23 25.81 20.81
C LYS A 741 -14.01 24.57 21.71
N THR A 742 -12.76 24.29 22.05
CA THR A 742 -12.43 23.21 23.00
C THR A 742 -13.25 23.35 24.31
N GLY A 743 -14.00 22.30 24.65
CA GLY A 743 -14.91 22.30 25.81
C GLY A 743 -16.26 23.01 25.60
N GLY A 744 -16.55 23.48 24.38
CA GLY A 744 -17.83 24.05 23.99
C GLY A 744 -18.96 23.01 23.97
N SER A 745 -20.20 23.48 24.07
CA SER A 745 -21.39 22.62 24.24
C SER A 745 -21.67 21.69 23.06
N ARG A 746 -21.16 21.98 21.86
CA ARG A 746 -21.38 21.20 20.63
C ARG A 746 -20.08 20.76 19.96
N ALA A 747 -18.92 21.00 20.59
CA ALA A 747 -17.62 20.69 20.02
C ALA A 747 -17.46 19.18 19.71
N LEU A 748 -17.89 18.32 20.64
CA LEU A 748 -17.84 16.86 20.45
C LEU A 748 -18.98 16.34 19.56
N THR A 749 -20.18 16.94 19.66
CA THR A 749 -21.33 16.46 18.90
C THR A 749 -21.27 16.85 17.43
N LEU A 750 -20.53 17.89 17.05
CA LEU A 750 -20.34 18.29 15.66
C LEU A 750 -18.96 17.92 15.11
N GLU A 751 -18.21 17.07 15.80
CA GLU A 751 -16.93 16.58 15.28
C GLU A 751 -17.13 15.86 13.93
N SER A 752 -16.29 16.17 12.95
CA SER A 752 -16.35 15.74 11.54
C SER A 752 -17.60 16.21 10.77
N VAL A 753 -18.32 17.23 11.27
CA VAL A 753 -19.49 17.83 10.62
C VAL A 753 -19.12 19.16 9.95
N ILE A 754 -19.70 19.44 8.78
CA ILE A 754 -19.56 20.74 8.11
C ILE A 754 -20.32 21.82 8.90
N VAL A 755 -19.62 22.86 9.33
CA VAL A 755 -20.15 24.00 10.10
C VAL A 755 -19.89 25.34 9.41
N SER A 756 -20.65 26.35 9.80
CA SER A 756 -20.43 27.75 9.40
C SER A 756 -20.48 28.69 10.61
N LEU A 757 -19.49 29.57 10.71
CA LEU A 757 -19.30 30.55 11.77
C LEU A 757 -19.38 31.98 11.22
N GLY A 758 -19.76 32.91 12.10
CA GLY A 758 -19.83 34.34 11.81
C GLY A 758 -18.48 35.06 11.82
N ALA A 759 -18.51 36.38 12.00
CA ALA A 759 -17.33 37.23 11.91
C ALA A 759 -16.28 36.96 13.01
N ALA A 760 -15.01 37.00 12.63
CA ALA A 760 -13.85 36.84 13.52
C ALA A 760 -12.61 37.55 12.96
N THR A 761 -11.60 37.69 13.81
CA THR A 761 -10.30 38.28 13.43
C THR A 761 -9.19 37.30 13.74
N VAL A 762 -8.17 37.25 12.88
CA VAL A 762 -6.96 36.47 13.13
C VAL A 762 -6.17 37.12 14.28
N THR A 763 -5.93 36.36 15.34
CA THR A 763 -5.19 36.85 16.53
C THR A 763 -3.83 36.21 16.70
N ALA A 764 -3.61 35.03 16.10
CA ALA A 764 -2.33 34.36 16.10
C ALA A 764 -2.15 33.56 14.80
N GLN A 765 -0.90 33.31 14.44
CA GLN A 765 -0.50 32.42 13.35
C GLN A 765 0.55 31.47 13.89
N ASN A 766 0.54 30.25 13.38
CA ASN A 766 1.59 29.28 13.62
C ASN A 766 2.08 28.73 12.28
N ALA A 767 3.03 29.43 11.68
CA ALA A 767 3.54 29.11 10.34
C ALA A 767 4.18 27.72 10.24
N MET A 768 4.67 27.18 11.36
CA MET A 768 5.23 25.83 11.42
C MET A 768 4.19 24.74 11.14
N PHE A 769 2.93 24.98 11.50
CA PHE A 769 1.84 24.01 11.35
C PHE A 769 0.77 24.46 10.34
N GLY A 770 1.02 25.53 9.57
CA GLY A 770 0.01 26.06 8.65
C GLY A 770 -1.26 26.60 9.33
N GLU A 771 -1.24 26.80 10.65
CA GLU A 771 -2.41 27.14 11.44
C GLU A 771 -2.58 28.64 11.67
N PHE A 772 -3.83 29.07 11.87
CA PHE A 772 -4.12 30.41 12.39
C PHE A 772 -5.32 30.41 13.34
N THR A 773 -5.29 31.29 14.33
CA THR A 773 -6.34 31.39 15.36
C THR A 773 -7.30 32.51 15.00
N LEU A 774 -8.58 32.17 14.92
CA LEU A 774 -9.68 33.12 14.79
C LEU A 774 -10.29 33.42 16.15
N THR A 775 -10.50 34.69 16.46
CA THR A 775 -11.15 35.14 17.70
C THR A 775 -12.40 35.97 17.41
N SER A 776 -13.49 35.65 18.10
CA SER A 776 -14.74 36.40 18.13
C SER A 776 -15.15 36.64 19.58
N GLY A 777 -15.05 37.89 20.05
CA GLY A 777 -15.29 38.21 21.46
C GLY A 777 -14.24 37.57 22.38
N ALA A 778 -14.68 36.71 23.30
CA ALA A 778 -13.83 35.99 24.25
C ALA A 778 -13.47 34.57 23.78
N ASP A 779 -13.98 34.14 22.62
CA ASP A 779 -13.87 32.77 22.12
C ASP A 779 -12.94 32.71 20.92
N SER A 780 -12.18 31.62 20.82
CA SER A 780 -11.24 31.38 19.74
C SER A 780 -11.31 29.96 19.22
N LEU A 781 -11.02 29.78 17.93
CA LEU A 781 -10.92 28.49 17.25
C LEU A 781 -9.72 28.51 16.31
N ILE A 782 -8.97 27.41 16.27
CA ILE A 782 -7.83 27.24 15.37
C ILE A 782 -8.35 26.72 14.03
N VAL A 783 -7.87 27.31 12.93
CA VAL A 783 -8.04 26.77 11.58
C VAL A 783 -6.79 25.99 11.23
N ASP A 784 -6.99 24.74 10.80
CA ASP A 784 -5.95 23.76 10.48
C ASP A 784 -5.84 23.56 8.95
N ASP A 785 -4.79 22.89 8.49
CA ASP A 785 -4.39 22.88 7.08
C ASP A 785 -4.54 21.52 6.37
N LEU A 786 -5.13 20.51 7.03
CA LEU A 786 -5.26 19.14 6.51
C LEU A 786 -6.00 19.09 5.16
N LEU A 787 -7.06 19.90 5.02
CA LEU A 787 -7.84 19.96 3.78
C LEU A 787 -7.38 21.08 2.83
N PHE A 788 -6.94 22.22 3.37
CA PHE A 788 -6.49 23.36 2.58
C PHE A 788 -5.51 24.24 3.36
N ALA A 789 -4.26 24.26 2.90
CA ALA A 789 -3.26 25.19 3.40
C ALA A 789 -3.43 26.59 2.79
N THR A 790 -3.63 27.60 3.63
CA THR A 790 -3.62 29.01 3.20
C THR A 790 -2.18 29.50 3.04
N THR A 791 -1.73 29.75 1.81
CA THR A 791 -0.38 30.26 1.54
C THR A 791 -0.43 31.59 0.74
N PRO A 792 0.05 32.72 1.30
CA PRO A 792 0.54 32.88 2.68
C PRO A 792 -0.60 32.82 3.72
N LEU A 793 -0.25 32.57 4.98
CA LEU A 793 -1.22 32.56 6.08
C LEU A 793 -1.92 33.93 6.25
N PRO A 794 -3.22 33.96 6.61
CA PRO A 794 -3.96 35.19 6.88
C PRO A 794 -3.31 36.03 7.98
N SER A 795 -2.95 37.28 7.70
CA SER A 795 -2.15 38.13 8.62
C SER A 795 -2.83 38.37 9.97
N VAL A 796 -2.07 38.47 11.06
CA VAL A 796 -2.62 38.89 12.37
C VAL A 796 -3.33 40.24 12.23
N GLY A 797 -4.57 40.32 12.71
CA GLY A 797 -5.46 41.47 12.53
C GLY A 797 -6.30 41.44 11.24
N GLN A 798 -6.19 40.41 10.41
CA GLN A 798 -7.08 40.19 9.27
C GLN A 798 -8.47 39.76 9.78
N ALA A 799 -9.52 40.41 9.30
CA ALA A 799 -10.90 40.07 9.65
C ALA A 799 -11.53 39.14 8.60
N PHE A 800 -12.46 38.29 9.03
CA PHE A 800 -13.36 37.51 8.20
C PHE A 800 -14.80 37.77 8.64
N THR A 801 -15.74 37.78 7.69
CA THR A 801 -17.18 37.99 7.94
C THR A 801 -17.95 36.70 8.08
N ALA A 802 -17.46 35.61 7.46
CA ALA A 802 -17.97 34.26 7.60
C ALA A 802 -16.84 33.26 7.33
N VAL A 803 -16.88 32.13 8.06
CA VAL A 803 -15.94 31.02 7.91
C VAL A 803 -16.73 29.71 7.82
N ARG A 804 -16.38 28.84 6.88
CA ARG A 804 -16.97 27.50 6.73
C ARG A 804 -15.87 26.44 6.87
N GLY A 805 -16.19 25.26 7.38
CA GLY A 805 -15.23 24.16 7.43
C GLY A 805 -15.79 22.92 8.10
N ILE A 806 -15.00 21.86 8.15
CA ILE A 806 -15.31 20.65 8.92
C ILE A 806 -14.72 20.82 10.32
N LEU A 807 -15.55 20.70 11.36
CA LEU A 807 -15.06 20.78 12.74
C LEU A 807 -14.29 19.50 13.08
N THR A 808 -13.11 19.61 13.68
CA THR A 808 -12.27 18.47 14.04
C THR A 808 -11.79 18.55 15.48
N LEU A 809 -11.38 17.42 16.03
CA LEU A 809 -10.67 17.34 17.31
C LEU A 809 -9.29 16.77 17.02
N ARG A 810 -8.23 17.55 17.21
CA ARG A 810 -6.85 17.10 17.00
C ARG A 810 -6.05 17.41 18.25
N ASN A 811 -5.36 16.41 18.81
CA ASN A 811 -4.60 16.53 20.05
C ASN A 811 -5.44 17.12 21.20
N MET A 812 -6.67 16.63 21.37
CA MET A 812 -7.65 17.14 22.36
C MET A 812 -8.09 18.62 22.17
N VAL A 813 -7.79 19.25 21.03
CA VAL A 813 -8.16 20.64 20.72
C VAL A 813 -9.14 20.69 19.57
N SER A 814 -10.24 21.43 19.74
CA SER A 814 -11.20 21.65 18.66
C SER A 814 -10.61 22.61 17.64
N LYS A 815 -10.63 22.20 16.37
CA LYS A 815 -10.11 22.94 15.23
C LYS A 815 -11.11 22.92 14.07
N LEU A 816 -10.83 23.70 13.04
CA LEU A 816 -11.64 23.80 11.84
C LEU A 816 -10.81 23.55 10.58
N GLU A 817 -11.25 22.60 9.76
CA GLU A 817 -10.64 22.30 8.47
C GLU A 817 -11.40 23.02 7.35
N VAL A 818 -10.78 24.02 6.74
CA VAL A 818 -11.33 24.71 5.57
C VAL A 818 -11.04 23.86 4.33
N ALA A 819 -11.98 23.75 3.38
CA ALA A 819 -11.78 22.95 2.17
C ALA A 819 -11.17 23.77 1.02
N SER A 820 -11.29 25.10 1.08
CA SER A 820 -10.77 26.02 0.07
C SER A 820 -10.70 27.46 0.57
N ALA A 821 -10.04 28.34 -0.18
CA ALA A 821 -10.06 29.78 0.07
C ALA A 821 -11.48 30.40 0.03
N ALA A 822 -12.43 29.77 -0.67
CA ALA A 822 -13.82 30.25 -0.73
C ALA A 822 -14.55 30.08 0.62
N ASP A 823 -14.03 29.22 1.51
CA ASP A 823 -14.58 29.03 2.85
C ASP A 823 -14.19 30.15 3.83
N LEU A 824 -13.32 31.08 3.41
CA LEU A 824 -12.83 32.22 4.21
C LEU A 824 -13.28 33.56 3.59
N THR A 825 -14.40 34.11 4.06
CA THR A 825 -14.95 35.36 3.50
C THR A 825 -14.30 36.59 4.15
N ALA A 826 -13.33 37.24 3.48
CA ALA A 826 -12.56 38.35 4.04
C ALA A 826 -13.42 39.58 4.48
N GLY A 827 -13.00 40.21 5.58
CA GLY A 827 -13.54 41.47 6.12
C GLY A 827 -12.65 42.69 5.81
N ALA A 828 -12.99 43.85 6.38
CA ALA A 828 -12.21 45.09 6.17
C ALA A 828 -10.87 45.07 6.95
N PRO A 829 -9.76 45.60 6.39
CA PRO A 829 -8.43 45.57 7.02
C PRO A 829 -8.30 46.51 8.24
N GLY A 830 -7.53 46.09 9.24
CA GLY A 830 -7.22 46.80 10.50
C GLY A 830 -5.78 47.36 10.56
N LEU A 831 -5.30 47.82 11.73
CA LEU A 831 -3.90 48.25 11.92
C LEU A 831 -2.99 47.05 12.16
N ALA A 832 -1.93 46.90 11.37
CA ALA A 832 -0.92 45.84 11.53
C ALA A 832 0.32 46.31 12.29
N SER A 833 0.87 47.48 11.94
CA SER A 833 2.08 47.99 12.59
C SER A 833 2.17 49.52 12.57
N PHE A 834 2.90 50.08 13.54
CA PHE A 834 3.25 51.50 13.57
C PHE A 834 4.71 51.62 14.02
N GLY A 835 5.61 51.95 13.10
CA GLY A 835 7.04 51.80 13.34
C GLY A 835 7.94 52.69 12.49
N PRO A 836 9.26 52.72 12.79
CA PRO A 836 9.96 51.87 13.76
C PRO A 836 9.65 52.22 15.23
N ALA A 837 10.07 51.38 16.18
CA ALA A 837 9.77 51.55 17.61
C ALA A 837 10.36 52.85 18.21
N LEU A 838 11.49 53.32 17.66
CA LEU A 838 12.09 54.61 17.95
C LEU A 838 12.51 55.29 16.64
N SER A 839 12.07 56.53 16.47
CA SER A 839 12.49 57.43 15.39
C SER A 839 12.98 58.77 15.95
N TYR A 840 13.60 59.60 15.12
CA TYR A 840 14.11 60.91 15.53
C TYR A 840 13.52 62.05 14.69
N ALA A 841 13.33 63.19 15.33
CA ALA A 841 13.02 64.46 14.71
C ALA A 841 13.95 65.53 15.31
N ARG A 842 14.24 66.62 14.61
CA ARG A 842 15.16 67.67 15.11
C ARG A 842 14.53 69.05 15.03
N VAL A 843 14.61 69.80 16.14
CA VAL A 843 14.07 71.17 16.23
C VAL A 843 14.71 72.07 15.17
N GLY A 844 13.85 72.78 14.42
CA GLY A 844 14.28 73.68 13.35
C GLY A 844 14.66 72.99 12.03
N VAL A 845 14.66 71.65 11.98
CA VAL A 845 14.97 70.87 10.77
C VAL A 845 13.76 70.06 10.33
N THR A 846 13.16 69.28 11.21
CA THR A 846 11.98 68.47 10.90
C THR A 846 10.72 69.31 11.03
N SER A 847 10.17 69.79 9.91
CA SER A 847 8.92 70.54 9.86
C SER A 847 8.04 70.01 8.72
N GLY A 848 6.90 69.42 9.09
CA GLY A 848 5.98 68.77 8.14
C GLY A 848 6.65 67.64 7.33
N ALA A 849 7.66 67.00 7.89
CA ALA A 849 8.54 66.07 7.18
C ALA A 849 8.62 64.71 7.89
N PRO A 850 9.03 63.64 7.20
CA PRO A 850 9.26 62.34 7.83
C PRO A 850 10.31 62.40 8.95
N THR A 851 10.22 61.48 9.90
CA THR A 851 11.30 61.23 10.87
C THR A 851 12.51 60.59 10.20
N PHE A 852 13.65 60.61 10.89
CA PHE A 852 14.92 60.02 10.43
C PHE A 852 15.53 59.12 11.52
N PRO A 853 16.52 58.25 11.18
CA PRO A 853 17.00 57.94 9.83
C PRO A 853 15.94 57.24 8.97
N THR A 854 14.96 56.58 9.60
CA THR A 854 13.84 55.90 8.95
C THR A 854 12.52 56.63 9.20
N PRO A 855 11.68 56.84 8.16
CA PRO A 855 10.34 57.39 8.29
C PRO A 855 9.41 56.56 9.19
N LEU A 856 8.74 57.22 10.12
CA LEU A 856 7.63 56.68 10.88
C LEU A 856 6.47 56.35 9.93
N THR A 857 5.99 55.11 9.94
CA THR A 857 5.02 54.58 8.98
C THR A 857 3.94 53.78 9.69
N VAL A 858 2.69 53.93 9.26
CA VAL A 858 1.57 53.06 9.66
C VAL A 858 1.26 52.04 8.58
N THR A 859 0.97 50.81 8.97
CA THR A 859 0.68 49.67 8.08
C THR A 859 -0.63 49.00 8.47
N LEU A 860 -1.45 48.58 7.49
CA LEU A 860 -2.70 47.86 7.64
C LEU A 860 -2.51 46.34 7.52
N SER A 861 -3.45 45.55 8.07
CA SER A 861 -3.44 44.07 7.99
C SER A 861 -3.81 43.49 6.62
N GLY A 862 -4.13 44.35 5.66
CA GLY A 862 -4.36 44.01 4.26
C GLY A 862 -4.52 45.27 3.41
N PRO A 863 -4.61 45.15 2.07
CA PRO A 863 -4.81 46.29 1.18
C PRO A 863 -6.07 47.07 1.54
N ALA A 864 -5.96 48.39 1.65
CA ALA A 864 -7.08 49.24 2.04
C ALA A 864 -8.26 49.09 1.06
N GLN A 865 -9.47 48.81 1.58
CA GLN A 865 -10.71 48.71 0.81
C GLN A 865 -11.34 50.11 0.63
N GLY A 866 -10.61 51.00 -0.05
CA GLY A 866 -10.87 52.44 -0.15
C GLY A 866 -9.77 53.29 0.52
N ASN A 867 -9.89 54.61 0.45
CA ASN A 867 -8.97 55.51 1.17
C ASN A 867 -9.27 55.43 2.68
N THR A 868 -8.33 54.89 3.45
CA THR A 868 -8.52 54.61 4.88
C THR A 868 -7.82 55.67 5.75
N PRO A 869 -8.56 56.56 6.43
CA PRO A 869 -7.96 57.54 7.33
C PRO A 869 -7.49 56.88 8.63
N VAL A 870 -6.26 57.17 9.04
CA VAL A 870 -5.67 56.76 10.33
C VAL A 870 -5.35 58.01 11.14
N THR A 871 -5.94 58.11 12.33
CA THR A 871 -5.71 59.23 13.24
C THR A 871 -4.36 59.05 13.93
N ILE A 872 -3.50 60.07 13.87
CA ILE A 872 -2.20 60.08 14.56
C ILE A 872 -2.20 61.15 15.64
N VAL A 873 -1.82 60.79 16.87
CA VAL A 873 -1.81 61.68 18.04
C VAL A 873 -0.42 61.69 18.68
N SER A 874 0.08 62.89 19.00
CA SER A 874 1.31 63.07 19.78
C SER A 874 0.98 63.17 21.27
N GLY A 875 1.71 62.43 22.10
CA GLY A 875 1.57 62.47 23.55
C GLY A 875 2.15 63.73 24.19
N THR A 876 3.08 64.42 23.52
CA THR A 876 3.60 65.74 23.96
C THR A 876 3.60 66.75 22.80
N PRO A 877 2.44 67.35 22.47
CA PRO A 877 2.31 68.31 21.36
C PRO A 877 3.24 69.53 21.46
N GLY A 878 3.66 69.90 22.68
CA GLY A 878 4.64 70.97 22.91
C GLY A 878 6.06 70.63 22.47
N SER A 879 6.38 69.35 22.31
CA SER A 879 7.69 68.84 21.87
C SER A 879 7.66 68.36 20.41
N LEU A 880 6.59 67.69 20.00
CA LEU A 880 6.40 67.16 18.65
C LEU A 880 4.93 67.27 18.23
N THR A 881 4.66 67.85 17.05
CA THR A 881 3.32 67.79 16.44
C THR A 881 3.31 66.79 15.28
N VAL A 882 2.17 66.15 15.06
CA VAL A 882 1.97 65.07 14.08
C VAL A 882 0.73 65.35 13.25
N THR A 883 0.70 64.88 12.01
CA THR A 883 -0.49 64.96 11.15
C THR A 883 -1.05 63.57 10.95
N SER A 884 -2.38 63.44 11.01
CA SER A 884 -3.07 62.20 10.67
C SER A 884 -2.87 61.85 9.19
N VAL A 885 -2.87 60.57 8.85
CA VAL A 885 -2.54 60.08 7.51
C VAL A 885 -3.70 59.33 6.89
N THR A 886 -3.67 59.18 5.56
CA THR A 886 -4.62 58.32 4.84
C THR A 886 -3.83 57.26 4.10
N VAL A 887 -4.13 55.99 4.36
CA VAL A 887 -3.62 54.87 3.56
C VAL A 887 -4.45 54.81 2.27
N PRO A 888 -3.86 55.02 1.08
CA PRO A 888 -4.60 55.04 -0.17
C PRO A 888 -5.23 53.67 -0.48
N ASN A 889 -6.31 53.67 -1.26
CA ASN A 889 -6.95 52.43 -1.74
C ASN A 889 -5.93 51.44 -2.34
N ALA A 890 -6.08 50.16 -2.01
CA ALA A 890 -5.19 49.05 -2.38
C ALA A 890 -3.74 49.14 -1.88
N MET A 891 -3.36 50.20 -1.17
CA MET A 891 -2.08 50.27 -0.47
C MET A 891 -2.20 49.68 0.93
N THR A 892 -1.08 49.27 1.50
CA THR A 892 -1.01 48.70 2.84
C THR A 892 -0.40 49.67 3.86
N SER A 893 0.21 50.77 3.45
CA SER A 893 0.90 51.68 4.38
C SER A 893 0.89 53.15 3.98
N ALA A 894 1.19 54.03 4.96
CA ALA A 894 1.39 55.46 4.75
C ALA A 894 2.43 56.04 5.72
N THR A 895 3.30 56.93 5.23
CA THR A 895 4.29 57.65 6.03
C THR A 895 3.65 58.77 6.87
N VAL A 896 4.05 58.86 8.14
CA VAL A 896 3.63 59.90 9.09
C VAL A 896 4.66 61.03 9.13
N ASN A 897 4.21 62.21 8.74
CA ASN A 897 5.02 63.43 8.83
C ASN A 897 4.86 64.09 10.20
N VAL A 898 5.96 64.64 10.72
CA VAL A 898 6.03 65.25 12.04
C VAL A 898 6.69 66.64 11.98
N THR A 899 6.49 67.44 13.03
CA THR A 899 7.20 68.71 13.23
C THR A 899 7.78 68.75 14.63
N ALA A 900 9.09 68.90 14.74
CA ALA A 900 9.82 69.03 16.00
C ALA A 900 9.73 70.47 16.54
N VAL A 901 9.19 70.62 17.74
CA VAL A 901 8.90 71.91 18.38
C VAL A 901 9.88 72.22 19.51
N ALA A 902 10.13 71.26 20.42
CA ALA A 902 11.06 71.39 21.53
C ALA A 902 11.78 70.06 21.79
N GLN A 903 13.02 70.14 22.27
CA GLN A 903 13.84 68.96 22.57
C GLN A 903 13.16 68.09 23.65
N ASP A 904 13.07 66.79 23.39
CA ASP A 904 12.39 65.82 24.26
C ASP A 904 13.02 64.44 24.06
N ALA A 905 13.32 63.76 25.17
CA ALA A 905 14.02 62.49 25.15
C ALA A 905 13.18 61.36 24.53
N SER A 906 11.85 61.42 24.64
CA SER A 906 10.95 60.42 24.08
C SER A 906 9.50 60.91 24.03
N VAL A 907 8.98 61.14 22.84
CA VAL A 907 7.57 61.50 22.61
C VAL A 907 6.79 60.28 22.13
N PRO A 908 5.84 59.73 22.91
CA PRO A 908 4.98 58.67 22.43
C PRO A 908 4.03 59.22 21.36
N VAL A 909 3.90 58.51 20.25
CA VAL A 909 2.96 58.80 19.16
C VAL A 909 2.03 57.61 19.02
N MET A 910 0.73 57.86 18.88
CA MET A 910 -0.30 56.83 18.78
C MET A 910 -0.98 56.89 17.41
N ALA A 911 -1.14 55.75 16.75
CA ALA A 911 -1.94 55.58 15.54
C ALA A 911 -3.25 54.88 15.89
N MET A 912 -4.39 55.40 15.42
CA MET A 912 -5.74 54.90 15.72
C MET A 912 -6.56 54.68 14.45
N LEU A 913 -7.17 53.50 14.33
CA LEU A 913 -8.15 53.13 13.30
C LEU A 913 -9.34 52.44 13.98
N GLY A 914 -10.46 53.14 14.08
CA GLY A 914 -11.59 52.69 14.90
C GLY A 914 -11.17 52.57 16.38
N VAL A 915 -11.28 51.37 16.96
CA VAL A 915 -10.86 51.07 18.34
C VAL A 915 -9.41 50.59 18.46
N GLN A 916 -8.75 50.28 17.35
CA GLN A 916 -7.37 49.79 17.36
C GLN A 916 -6.40 50.94 17.59
N THR A 917 -5.43 50.75 18.49
CA THR A 917 -4.40 51.74 18.81
C THR A 917 -3.03 51.08 18.84
N LEU A 918 -2.07 51.63 18.10
CA LEU A 918 -0.65 51.23 18.13
C LEU A 918 0.22 52.42 18.53
N THR A 919 1.31 52.18 19.25
CA THR A 919 2.19 53.23 19.78
C THR A 919 3.62 53.06 19.26
N SER A 920 4.25 54.17 18.91
CA SER A 920 5.69 54.28 18.62
C SER A 920 6.27 55.47 19.40
N ASN A 921 7.59 55.62 19.45
CA ASN A 921 8.25 56.75 20.09
C ASN A 921 9.09 57.56 19.10
N VAL A 922 9.06 58.88 19.27
CA VAL A 922 9.93 59.81 18.52
C VAL A 922 10.75 60.62 19.52
N ARG A 923 12.08 60.51 19.47
CA ARG A 923 12.97 61.40 20.23
C ARG A 923 13.17 62.70 19.46
N VAL A 924 12.92 63.82 20.13
CA VAL A 924 13.11 65.15 19.53
C VAL A 924 14.47 65.69 19.94
N LEU A 925 15.40 65.73 18.99
CA LEU A 925 16.74 66.25 19.19
C LEU A 925 16.75 67.77 19.20
N GLY A 926 17.59 68.35 20.06
CA GLY A 926 17.85 69.79 20.07
C GLY A 926 18.49 70.27 18.76
N ALA A 927 18.31 71.55 18.43
CA ALA A 927 18.81 72.13 17.17
C ALA A 927 20.34 72.00 17.01
N ALA A 928 21.09 72.02 18.12
CA ALA A 928 22.55 71.87 18.16
C ALA A 928 23.00 70.55 18.82
N GLU A 929 22.08 69.63 19.12
CA GLU A 929 22.41 68.35 19.76
C GLU A 929 23.22 67.49 18.78
N ALA A 930 24.45 67.18 19.18
CA ALA A 930 25.41 66.41 18.40
C ALA A 930 25.71 65.06 19.10
N PRO A 931 26.07 64.02 18.33
CA PRO A 931 26.47 62.73 18.89
C PRO A 931 27.70 62.85 19.80
N GLN A 932 27.77 62.00 20.81
CA GLN A 932 28.84 61.98 21.81
C GLN A 932 29.64 60.68 21.82
N THR A 933 29.02 59.57 21.47
CA THR A 933 29.66 58.25 21.53
C THR A 933 29.55 57.52 20.21
N VAL A 934 30.44 56.55 20.02
CA VAL A 934 30.44 55.65 18.87
C VAL A 934 30.49 54.21 19.37
N THR A 935 29.78 53.33 18.68
CA THR A 935 29.90 51.87 18.83
C THR A 935 30.26 51.25 17.49
N ILE A 936 30.76 50.02 17.52
CA ILE A 936 31.08 49.24 16.32
C ILE A 936 30.40 47.88 16.40
N THR A 937 29.84 47.42 15.27
CA THR A 937 29.10 46.15 15.20
C THR A 937 29.43 45.41 13.90
N PRO A 938 29.65 44.09 13.93
CA PRO A 938 29.71 43.24 15.13
C PRO A 938 30.95 43.54 16.00
N THR A 939 30.88 43.25 17.30
CA THR A 939 32.00 43.43 18.24
C THR A 939 33.08 42.36 18.05
N SER A 940 32.75 41.25 17.39
CA SER A 940 33.69 40.24 16.92
C SER A 940 33.27 39.71 15.55
N ALA A 941 34.24 39.37 14.69
CA ALA A 941 34.00 38.74 13.40
C ALA A 941 35.11 37.72 13.09
N SER A 942 34.80 36.71 12.27
CA SER A 942 35.79 35.77 11.74
C SER A 942 35.87 35.92 10.22
N VAL A 943 37.08 35.90 9.67
CA VAL A 943 37.32 35.93 8.21
C VAL A 943 38.42 34.94 7.84
N ALA A 944 38.38 34.41 6.62
CA ALA A 944 39.50 33.64 6.09
C ALA A 944 40.73 34.55 5.85
N ALA A 945 41.94 33.97 5.79
CA ALA A 945 43.13 34.69 5.37
C ALA A 945 42.92 35.38 4.00
N GLY A 946 43.06 36.71 3.95
CA GLY A 946 42.81 37.55 2.78
C GLY A 946 41.32 37.90 2.55
N GLY A 947 40.44 37.41 3.42
CA GLY A 947 39.01 37.68 3.41
C GLY A 947 38.65 39.08 3.88
N SER A 948 37.37 39.44 3.76
CA SER A 948 36.85 40.75 4.15
C SER A 948 35.58 40.60 4.99
N THR A 949 35.32 41.56 5.88
CA THR A 949 34.06 41.66 6.61
C THR A 949 33.59 43.12 6.66
N GLN A 950 32.26 43.32 6.69
CA GLN A 950 31.64 44.63 6.82
C GLN A 950 31.37 44.92 8.29
N LEU A 951 31.83 46.09 8.76
CA LEU A 951 31.54 46.60 10.09
C LEU A 951 30.74 47.90 9.98
N THR A 952 29.90 48.15 10.97
CA THR A 952 29.08 49.35 11.06
C THR A 952 29.51 50.16 12.27
N VAL A 953 29.82 51.45 12.07
CA VAL A 953 29.88 52.40 13.18
C VAL A 953 28.51 53.00 13.42
N THR A 954 28.10 53.10 14.68
CA THR A 954 26.82 53.70 15.07
C THR A 954 27.07 54.78 16.11
N LEU A 955 26.46 55.94 15.91
CA LEU A 955 26.45 57.07 16.84
C LEU A 955 25.23 56.97 17.77
N ASP A 956 25.35 57.50 18.99
CA ASP A 956 24.29 57.49 20.00
C ASP A 956 23.04 58.30 19.63
N VAL A 957 23.20 59.29 18.75
CA VAL A 957 22.10 60.00 18.08
C VAL A 957 22.45 60.24 16.61
N PRO A 958 21.45 60.39 15.73
CA PRO A 958 21.70 60.77 14.34
C PRO A 958 22.55 62.04 14.21
N ALA A 959 23.47 62.02 13.26
CA ALA A 959 24.44 63.08 13.07
C ALA A 959 23.77 64.40 12.67
N LEU A 960 24.23 65.51 13.27
CA LEU A 960 23.73 66.86 12.95
C LEU A 960 24.14 67.31 11.53
N ALA A 961 25.33 66.90 11.10
CA ALA A 961 25.90 67.11 9.78
C ALA A 961 26.78 65.88 9.42
N ALA A 962 27.33 65.83 8.21
CA ALA A 962 28.28 64.78 7.84
C ALA A 962 29.42 64.69 8.87
N THR A 963 29.50 63.56 9.57
CA THR A 963 30.34 63.38 10.77
C THR A 963 31.37 62.29 10.49
N THR A 964 32.65 62.62 10.65
CA THR A 964 33.76 61.69 10.39
C THR A 964 34.12 60.90 11.66
N VAL A 965 34.08 59.58 11.56
CA VAL A 965 34.59 58.64 12.58
C VAL A 965 35.94 58.11 12.11
N ASN A 966 36.99 58.30 12.91
CA ASN A 966 38.33 57.79 12.57
C ASN A 966 38.42 56.30 12.88
N LEU A 967 39.11 55.55 12.04
CA LEU A 967 39.25 54.11 12.17
C LEU A 967 40.74 53.73 12.20
N SER A 968 41.09 52.74 13.02
CA SER A 968 42.43 52.16 13.06
C SER A 968 42.37 50.64 13.26
N VAL A 969 43.45 49.95 12.89
CA VAL A 969 43.62 48.50 13.09
C VAL A 969 44.94 48.20 13.80
N ASN A 970 44.93 47.25 14.73
CA ASN A 970 46.09 46.79 15.48
C ASN A 970 46.21 45.24 15.44
N PRO A 971 47.35 44.65 15.04
CA PRO A 971 48.54 45.32 14.50
C PRO A 971 48.25 45.99 13.16
N THR A 972 48.99 47.07 12.83
CA THR A 972 48.80 47.80 11.58
C THR A 972 49.06 46.94 10.33
N SER A 973 49.76 45.82 10.51
CA SER A 973 49.99 44.80 9.48
C SER A 973 48.87 43.78 9.32
N ALA A 974 47.84 43.78 10.16
CA ALA A 974 46.79 42.77 10.16
C ALA A 974 45.73 42.95 9.04
N GLY A 975 45.66 44.09 8.38
CA GLY A 975 44.67 44.29 7.33
C GLY A 975 44.57 45.75 6.88
N THR A 976 43.71 45.98 5.90
CA THR A 976 43.41 47.32 5.36
C THR A 976 41.96 47.70 5.66
N LEU A 977 41.76 48.96 6.03
CA LEU A 977 40.46 49.60 6.23
C LEU A 977 40.59 51.10 5.91
N PRO A 978 39.50 51.80 5.58
CA PRO A 978 39.58 53.24 5.33
C PRO A 978 39.97 53.99 6.62
N ALA A 979 40.85 54.99 6.54
CA ALA A 979 41.30 55.75 7.72
C ALA A 979 40.17 56.44 8.50
N SER A 980 39.03 56.65 7.86
CA SER A 980 37.80 57.13 8.49
C SER A 980 36.57 56.74 7.68
N VAL A 981 35.39 56.78 8.31
CA VAL A 981 34.09 56.62 7.66
C VAL A 981 33.20 57.81 7.99
N VAL A 982 32.37 58.26 7.04
CA VAL A 982 31.50 59.43 7.20
C VAL A 982 30.06 58.98 7.43
N VAL A 983 29.51 59.32 8.60
CA VAL A 983 28.08 59.20 8.90
C VAL A 983 27.38 60.43 8.33
N ALA A 984 26.47 60.23 7.38
CA ALA A 984 25.74 61.33 6.73
C ALA A 984 24.86 62.12 7.70
N ALA A 985 24.51 63.36 7.36
CA ALA A 985 23.57 64.15 8.15
C ALA A 985 22.23 63.39 8.29
N ASN A 986 21.67 63.39 9.51
CA ASN A 986 20.47 62.65 9.92
C ASN A 986 20.56 61.10 9.85
N ALA A 987 21.73 60.54 9.49
CA ALA A 987 22.00 59.13 9.66
C ALA A 987 22.60 58.87 11.06
N SER A 988 22.34 57.69 11.62
CA SER A 988 22.93 57.25 12.89
C SER A 988 24.12 56.33 12.70
N SER A 989 24.34 55.80 11.51
CA SER A 989 25.39 54.81 11.26
C SER A 989 25.98 54.93 9.87
N ALA A 990 27.17 54.33 9.69
CA ALA A 990 27.80 54.13 8.40
C ALA A 990 28.59 52.81 8.40
N THR A 991 28.59 52.13 7.26
CA THR A 991 29.30 50.86 7.07
C THR A 991 30.67 51.08 6.45
N PHE A 992 31.65 50.26 6.82
CA PHE A 992 32.96 50.19 6.19
C PHE A 992 33.44 48.74 6.12
N THR A 993 34.41 48.48 5.26
CA THR A 993 34.97 47.14 5.06
C THR A 993 36.36 47.06 5.65
N TYR A 994 36.63 45.99 6.40
CA TYR A 994 37.97 45.55 6.75
C TYR A 994 38.36 44.38 5.85
N THR A 995 39.59 44.38 5.34
CA THR A 995 40.16 43.31 4.50
C THR A 995 41.48 42.83 5.12
N ASP A 996 41.61 41.54 5.39
CA ASP A 996 42.81 40.95 5.98
C ASP A 996 44.01 40.95 4.98
N THR A 997 45.24 41.00 5.51
CA THR A 997 46.49 41.00 4.73
C THR A 997 46.98 39.60 4.32
N SER A 998 46.13 38.57 4.46
CA SER A 998 46.42 37.15 4.21
C SER A 998 47.28 36.48 5.29
N ALA A 999 47.23 36.96 6.54
CA ALA A 999 48.00 36.41 7.65
C ALA A 999 47.10 35.96 8.79
N ALA A 1000 47.23 34.69 9.20
CA ALA A 1000 46.52 34.15 10.36
C ALA A 1000 46.83 34.97 11.63
N GLY A 1001 45.79 35.33 12.40
CA GLY A 1001 45.96 36.13 13.60
C GLY A 1001 44.69 36.89 14.01
N THR A 1002 44.84 37.80 14.97
CA THR A 1002 43.73 38.63 15.45
C THR A 1002 44.02 40.11 15.18
N ALA A 1003 43.06 40.80 14.57
CA ALA A 1003 43.07 42.23 14.35
C ALA A 1003 42.07 42.93 15.28
N THR A 1004 42.49 43.99 15.97
CA THR A 1004 41.57 44.86 16.73
C THR A 1004 41.32 46.13 15.94
N ILE A 1005 40.08 46.33 15.51
CA ILE A 1005 39.62 47.55 14.83
C ILE A 1005 39.12 48.52 15.90
N THR A 1006 39.59 49.76 15.89
CA THR A 1006 39.14 50.81 16.79
C THR A 1006 38.48 51.94 16.00
N ALA A 1007 37.24 52.28 16.36
CA ALA A 1007 36.53 53.45 15.90
C ALA A 1007 36.61 54.55 16.97
N THR A 1008 37.05 55.74 16.58
CA THR A 1008 37.25 56.88 17.48
C THR A 1008 36.48 58.11 17.00
N PHE A 1009 35.63 58.65 17.86
CA PHE A 1009 34.84 59.86 17.60
C PHE A 1009 34.69 60.69 18.87
N GLY A 1010 35.04 61.99 18.82
CA GLY A 1010 34.79 62.92 19.93
C GLY A 1010 35.45 62.56 21.28
N GLY A 1011 36.47 61.69 21.29
CA GLY A 1011 37.07 61.13 22.51
C GLY A 1011 36.46 59.80 22.98
N SER A 1012 35.34 59.36 22.40
CA SER A 1012 34.79 58.00 22.54
C SER A 1012 35.54 57.02 21.64
N MET A 1013 35.80 55.82 22.16
CA MET A 1013 36.45 54.73 21.43
C MET A 1013 35.60 53.46 21.55
N ALA A 1014 35.42 52.75 20.44
CA ALA A 1014 34.81 51.42 20.41
C ALA A 1014 35.68 50.47 19.60
N THR A 1015 35.74 49.21 20.02
CA THR A 1015 36.61 48.20 19.41
C THR A 1015 35.82 47.00 18.90
N ALA A 1016 36.23 46.46 17.76
CA ALA A 1016 35.80 45.16 17.25
C ALA A 1016 37.02 44.26 17.05
N THR A 1017 36.88 42.97 17.35
CA THR A 1017 37.93 41.97 17.14
C THR A 1017 37.63 41.17 15.88
N VAL A 1018 38.55 41.15 14.92
CA VAL A 1018 38.46 40.27 13.75
C VAL A 1018 39.50 39.16 13.90
N THR A 1019 39.03 37.92 13.94
CA THR A 1019 39.88 36.72 13.94
C THR A 1019 40.05 36.23 12.52
N VAL A 1020 41.29 36.03 12.10
CA VAL A 1020 41.64 35.53 10.77
C VAL A 1020 41.99 34.06 10.91
N SER A 1021 41.08 33.20 10.47
CA SER A 1021 41.32 31.76 10.39
C SER A 1021 41.95 31.41 9.05
N THR A 1022 42.98 30.56 9.03
CA THR A 1022 43.28 29.79 7.83
C THR A 1022 42.24 28.69 7.81
N GLY A 1023 41.17 28.84 7.02
CA GLY A 1023 40.11 27.84 6.91
C GLY A 1023 40.68 26.43 6.76
N ALA A 1024 39.91 25.42 7.17
CA ALA A 1024 40.36 24.02 7.22
C ALA A 1024 41.22 23.66 5.99
N ASN A 1025 42.41 23.14 6.26
CA ASN A 1025 43.32 22.64 5.22
C ASN A 1025 43.16 21.13 5.00
N HIS A 1026 42.08 20.56 5.53
CA HIS A 1026 41.68 19.16 5.44
C HIS A 1026 40.24 19.04 4.96
N LEU A 1027 39.78 17.82 4.68
CA LEU A 1027 38.38 17.57 4.36
C LEU A 1027 37.49 17.91 5.55
N VAL A 1028 36.29 18.43 5.29
CA VAL A 1028 35.31 18.75 6.33
C VAL A 1028 33.97 18.07 6.06
N ILE A 1029 33.28 17.65 7.12
CA ILE A 1029 31.86 17.27 7.07
C ILE A 1029 31.09 18.57 6.87
N ASN A 1030 30.35 18.72 5.76
CA ASN A 1030 29.81 20.01 5.34
C ASN A 1030 28.29 20.11 5.49
N GLU A 1031 27.57 19.00 5.32
CA GLU A 1031 26.11 18.95 5.44
C GLU A 1031 25.68 17.52 5.83
N VAL A 1032 24.66 17.39 6.68
CA VAL A 1032 24.11 16.11 7.14
C VAL A 1032 22.59 16.23 7.21
N ASP A 1033 21.90 15.30 6.56
CA ASP A 1033 20.44 15.13 6.61
C ASP A 1033 20.17 13.72 7.13
N TYR A 1034 19.72 13.64 8.38
CA TYR A 1034 19.61 12.40 9.16
C TYR A 1034 18.19 12.14 9.68
N ASP A 1035 17.26 13.08 9.55
CA ASP A 1035 15.86 12.92 9.97
C ASP A 1035 14.95 13.60 8.93
N ASN A 1036 14.73 12.90 7.81
CA ASN A 1036 13.94 13.41 6.70
C ASN A 1036 12.46 13.57 7.09
N LEU A 1037 11.73 14.43 6.37
CA LEU A 1037 10.28 14.48 6.54
C LEU A 1037 9.65 13.12 6.22
N SER A 1038 8.90 12.57 7.17
CA SER A 1038 8.21 11.28 7.12
C SER A 1038 9.11 10.05 7.21
N THR A 1039 9.81 9.68 6.13
CA THR A 1039 10.59 8.44 6.05
C THR A 1039 11.99 8.78 5.62
N ASP A 1040 12.98 8.25 6.33
CA ASP A 1040 14.39 8.57 6.17
C ASP A 1040 14.99 7.84 4.96
N ASN A 1041 14.46 8.12 3.77
CA ASN A 1041 14.83 7.45 2.51
C ASN A 1041 15.69 8.31 1.58
N ALA A 1042 16.05 9.52 2.03
CA ALA A 1042 16.84 10.51 1.31
C ALA A 1042 17.96 11.09 2.18
N GLU A 1043 18.41 10.35 3.20
CA GLU A 1043 19.50 10.74 4.09
C GLU A 1043 20.83 10.86 3.34
N TYR A 1044 21.67 11.79 3.79
CA TYR A 1044 23.00 11.94 3.24
C TYR A 1044 24.00 12.61 4.19
N ILE A 1045 25.28 12.33 3.90
CA ILE A 1045 26.43 13.03 4.49
C ILE A 1045 27.25 13.64 3.37
N GLU A 1046 27.46 14.95 3.43
CA GLU A 1046 28.31 15.68 2.51
C GLU A 1046 29.69 15.98 3.10
N ILE A 1047 30.73 15.78 2.29
CA ILE A 1047 32.11 16.13 2.58
C ILE A 1047 32.58 17.16 1.55
N TYR A 1048 33.24 18.20 2.03
CA TYR A 1048 33.84 19.22 1.18
C TYR A 1048 35.37 19.26 1.34
N ASN A 1049 36.08 19.63 0.27
CA ASN A 1049 37.52 19.89 0.31
C ASN A 1049 37.82 21.40 0.28
N PRO A 1050 37.97 22.06 1.44
CA PRO A 1050 38.34 23.48 1.55
C PRO A 1050 39.81 23.76 1.27
N SER A 1051 40.65 22.74 1.14
CA SER A 1051 42.07 22.92 0.86
C SER A 1051 42.31 23.42 -0.57
N THR A 1052 43.49 23.98 -0.80
CA THR A 1052 43.90 24.51 -2.11
C THR A 1052 44.38 23.44 -3.09
N ALA A 1053 44.39 22.16 -2.69
CA ALA A 1053 44.85 21.03 -3.50
C ALA A 1053 43.84 19.88 -3.47
N ALA A 1054 43.94 18.96 -4.45
CA ALA A 1054 43.14 17.74 -4.41
C ALA A 1054 43.61 16.82 -3.27
N VAL A 1055 42.68 16.25 -2.52
CA VAL A 1055 42.95 15.36 -1.38
C VAL A 1055 42.68 13.90 -1.76
N PRO A 1056 43.60 12.96 -1.50
CA PRO A 1056 43.35 11.53 -1.69
C PRO A 1056 42.26 11.01 -0.75
N LEU A 1057 41.30 10.26 -1.30
CA LEU A 1057 40.25 9.58 -0.54
C LEU A 1057 40.69 8.20 -0.02
N THR A 1058 41.80 7.66 -0.55
CA THR A 1058 42.35 6.38 -0.12
C THR A 1058 42.64 6.40 1.38
N GLY A 1059 42.01 5.49 2.13
CA GLY A 1059 42.17 5.38 3.57
C GLY A 1059 41.24 6.30 4.38
N LYS A 1060 40.49 7.19 3.72
CA LYS A 1060 39.50 8.05 4.38
C LYS A 1060 38.18 7.32 4.58
N GLN A 1061 37.60 7.45 5.76
CA GLN A 1061 36.35 6.78 6.14
C GLN A 1061 35.44 7.71 6.94
N ILE A 1062 34.13 7.53 6.77
CA ILE A 1062 33.13 8.00 7.72
C ILE A 1062 32.83 6.87 8.69
N VAL A 1063 32.83 7.19 9.97
CA VAL A 1063 32.42 6.29 11.06
C VAL A 1063 31.16 6.87 11.68
N LEU A 1064 30.10 6.08 11.77
CA LEU A 1064 28.85 6.46 12.41
C LEU A 1064 28.79 5.82 13.80
N ILE A 1065 28.48 6.62 14.81
CA ILE A 1065 28.58 6.24 16.22
C ILE A 1065 27.24 6.46 16.91
N ASN A 1066 26.77 5.41 17.57
CA ASN A 1066 25.57 5.42 18.39
C ASN A 1066 25.90 6.01 19.77
N GLY A 1067 25.21 7.07 20.20
CA GLY A 1067 25.47 7.70 21.50
C GLY A 1067 24.81 7.00 22.69
N SER A 1068 23.94 6.00 22.48
CA SER A 1068 23.59 4.99 23.47
C SER A 1068 24.70 3.93 23.61
N GLY A 1069 25.87 4.37 24.09
CA GLY A 1069 27.01 3.50 24.41
C GLY A 1069 28.32 3.90 23.74
N GLY A 1070 28.30 4.86 22.81
CA GLY A 1070 29.49 5.38 22.13
C GLY A 1070 30.11 4.39 21.14
N THR A 1071 29.32 3.43 20.64
CA THR A 1071 29.79 2.34 19.77
C THR A 1071 29.59 2.65 18.30
N THR A 1072 30.56 2.30 17.46
CA THR A 1072 30.42 2.34 15.99
C THR A 1072 29.36 1.35 15.49
N TYR A 1073 28.40 1.83 14.70
CA TYR A 1073 27.42 0.97 14.02
C TYR A 1073 27.66 0.84 12.51
N ALA A 1074 28.36 1.80 11.89
CA ALA A 1074 28.72 1.73 10.48
C ALA A 1074 30.09 2.40 10.19
N THR A 1075 30.78 1.89 9.17
CA THR A 1075 31.99 2.51 8.61
C THR A 1075 31.91 2.51 7.09
N ILE A 1076 31.95 3.70 6.48
CA ILE A 1076 31.86 3.90 5.03
C ILE A 1076 33.23 4.32 4.48
N ASN A 1077 33.72 3.61 3.48
CA ASN A 1077 34.96 3.97 2.78
C ASN A 1077 34.69 5.02 1.69
N LEU A 1078 35.48 6.09 1.65
CA LEU A 1078 35.32 7.17 0.66
C LEU A 1078 35.93 6.85 -0.72
N GLY A 1079 36.53 5.67 -0.88
CA GLY A 1079 37.09 5.17 -2.14
C GLY A 1079 38.59 5.45 -2.32
N THR A 1080 39.10 5.30 -3.55
CA THR A 1080 40.53 5.41 -3.89
C THR A 1080 40.87 6.61 -4.77
N GLY A 1081 39.88 7.47 -5.05
CA GLY A 1081 40.00 8.65 -5.91
C GLY A 1081 40.62 9.86 -5.21
N MET A 1082 40.57 11.00 -5.90
CA MET A 1082 40.98 12.30 -5.37
C MET A 1082 39.75 13.22 -5.34
N LEU A 1083 39.49 13.89 -4.23
CA LEU A 1083 38.51 14.97 -4.18
C LEU A 1083 39.22 16.28 -4.53
N ALA A 1084 38.81 16.93 -5.63
CA ALA A 1084 39.43 18.17 -6.09
C ALA A 1084 39.32 19.30 -5.04
N ALA A 1085 40.20 20.30 -5.12
CA ALA A 1085 40.05 21.53 -4.33
C ALA A 1085 38.71 22.19 -4.64
N GLY A 1086 37.93 22.49 -3.61
CA GLY A 1086 36.55 22.97 -3.74
C GLY A 1086 35.54 21.93 -4.23
N GLY A 1087 35.91 20.64 -4.21
CA GLY A 1087 35.04 19.54 -4.63
C GLY A 1087 34.12 19.05 -3.49
N TYR A 1088 32.96 18.54 -3.89
CA TYR A 1088 31.95 17.94 -3.02
C TYR A 1088 31.89 16.42 -3.22
N LEU A 1089 31.77 15.69 -2.12
CA LEU A 1089 31.49 14.26 -2.09
C LEU A 1089 30.26 14.01 -1.22
N VAL A 1090 29.26 13.32 -1.75
CA VAL A 1090 28.02 12.98 -1.04
C VAL A 1090 27.93 11.48 -0.85
N ILE A 1091 27.71 11.05 0.39
CA ILE A 1091 27.43 9.66 0.76
C ILE A 1091 25.92 9.55 0.91
N ALA A 1092 25.27 8.82 0.01
CA ALA A 1092 23.81 8.70 -0.01
C ALA A 1092 23.33 7.53 -0.87
N GLY A 1093 22.14 7.01 -0.54
CA GLY A 1093 21.43 5.99 -1.32
C GLY A 1093 20.90 6.51 -2.66
N ALA A 1094 20.29 5.63 -3.47
CA ALA A 1094 19.88 5.93 -4.84
C ALA A 1094 18.93 7.15 -4.98
N ASN A 1095 18.13 7.45 -3.96
CA ASN A 1095 17.09 8.49 -3.99
C ASN A 1095 17.64 9.93 -3.91
N VAL A 1096 18.87 10.13 -3.42
CA VAL A 1096 19.47 11.47 -3.34
C VAL A 1096 20.11 11.85 -4.68
N THR A 1097 19.62 12.92 -5.29
CA THR A 1097 20.14 13.43 -6.57
C THR A 1097 21.27 14.42 -6.32
N VAL A 1098 22.45 14.20 -6.92
CA VAL A 1098 23.58 15.13 -6.85
C VAL A 1098 23.87 15.76 -8.22
N PRO A 1099 24.34 17.02 -8.27
CA PRO A 1099 24.64 17.70 -9.54
C PRO A 1099 25.77 17.06 -10.33
N THR A 1100 25.76 17.32 -11.64
CA THR A 1100 26.83 16.91 -12.54
C THR A 1100 28.15 17.60 -12.15
N GLY A 1101 29.04 16.87 -11.47
CA GLY A 1101 30.34 17.38 -10.99
C GLY A 1101 30.64 17.03 -9.54
N ALA A 1102 29.63 16.70 -8.73
CA ALA A 1102 29.80 16.17 -7.38
C ALA A 1102 30.10 14.66 -7.43
N THR A 1103 30.94 14.19 -6.49
CA THR A 1103 31.23 12.75 -6.34
C THR A 1103 30.15 12.13 -5.46
N LYS A 1104 29.58 10.99 -5.86
CA LYS A 1104 28.62 10.23 -5.03
C LYS A 1104 29.21 8.89 -4.62
N VAL A 1105 29.12 8.57 -3.34
CA VAL A 1105 29.41 7.25 -2.77
C VAL A 1105 28.07 6.63 -2.34
N ASP A 1106 27.71 5.51 -2.95
CA ASP A 1106 26.50 4.77 -2.60
C ASP A 1106 26.87 3.54 -1.76
N PRO A 1107 26.64 3.58 -0.43
CA PRO A 1107 26.88 2.43 0.45
C PRO A 1107 25.78 1.35 0.36
N GLY A 1108 24.73 1.55 -0.45
CA GLY A 1108 23.55 0.68 -0.50
C GLY A 1108 22.40 1.12 0.41
N TRP A 1109 22.38 2.38 0.82
CA TRP A 1109 21.38 2.96 1.73
C TRP A 1109 19.99 2.97 1.11
N THR A 1110 19.00 2.60 1.92
CA THR A 1110 17.58 2.53 1.51
C THR A 1110 16.67 3.36 2.40
N THR A 1111 16.61 3.07 3.70
CA THR A 1111 15.78 3.77 4.70
C THR A 1111 16.39 3.64 6.10
N ASP A 1112 16.36 4.71 6.90
CA ASP A 1112 16.71 4.75 8.33
C ASP A 1112 18.18 4.34 8.62
N GLU A 1113 19.11 4.92 7.86
CA GLU A 1113 20.53 4.51 7.82
C GLU A 1113 21.43 5.39 8.71
N ILE A 1114 21.07 6.64 8.97
CA ILE A 1114 21.73 7.53 9.94
C ILE A 1114 20.82 7.67 11.17
N GLN A 1115 21.34 7.32 12.35
CA GLN A 1115 20.55 7.38 13.58
C GLN A 1115 20.27 8.85 14.00
N ASN A 1116 19.05 9.11 14.49
CA ASN A 1116 18.57 10.42 14.96
C ASN A 1116 18.47 10.51 16.50
N GLY A 1117 19.37 9.86 17.23
CA GLY A 1117 19.38 9.82 18.70
C GLY A 1117 20.06 11.02 19.36
N ALA A 1118 19.64 11.33 20.59
CA ALA A 1118 20.20 12.40 21.43
C ALA A 1118 21.14 11.85 22.53
N PRO A 1119 22.48 11.86 22.38
CA PRO A 1119 23.25 12.26 21.20
C PRO A 1119 23.55 11.11 20.24
N ASP A 1120 23.96 11.44 19.01
CA ASP A 1120 24.64 10.58 18.05
C ASP A 1120 25.78 11.38 17.37
N GLY A 1121 26.63 10.69 16.60
CA GLY A 1121 27.80 11.35 16.03
C GLY A 1121 28.42 10.71 14.80
N ILE A 1122 29.16 11.53 14.07
CA ILE A 1122 29.83 11.22 12.81
C ILE A 1122 31.30 11.61 12.94
N ALA A 1123 32.20 10.71 12.59
CA ALA A 1123 33.64 10.97 12.54
C ALA A 1123 34.18 10.77 11.13
N LEU A 1124 34.86 11.78 10.59
CA LEU A 1124 35.68 11.67 9.39
C LEU A 1124 37.11 11.35 9.80
N ILE A 1125 37.63 10.20 9.38
CA ILE A 1125 38.94 9.71 9.80
C ILE A 1125 39.86 9.40 8.62
N ASP A 1126 41.17 9.38 8.89
CA ASP A 1126 42.15 8.65 8.10
C ASP A 1126 42.54 7.38 8.86
N ASN A 1127 42.12 6.24 8.34
CA ASN A 1127 42.39 4.94 8.94
C ASN A 1127 43.85 4.49 8.78
N LEU A 1128 44.58 5.03 7.79
CA LEU A 1128 45.99 4.68 7.58
C LEU A 1128 46.89 5.37 8.61
N SER A 1129 46.61 6.63 8.92
CA SER A 1129 47.33 7.39 9.96
C SER A 1129 46.68 7.34 11.34
N GLN A 1130 45.47 6.75 11.45
CA GLN A 1130 44.68 6.70 12.69
C GLN A 1130 44.43 8.10 13.26
N THR A 1131 44.04 9.03 12.39
CA THR A 1131 43.81 10.44 12.76
C THR A 1131 42.37 10.85 12.51
N LEU A 1132 41.76 11.54 13.47
CA LEU A 1132 40.49 12.22 13.30
C LEU A 1132 40.74 13.46 12.44
N ILE A 1133 39.91 13.65 11.41
CA ILE A 1133 40.03 14.75 10.45
C ILE A 1133 39.00 15.84 10.76
N ASP A 1134 37.75 15.44 10.98
CA ASP A 1134 36.61 16.31 11.33
C ASP A 1134 35.59 15.44 12.08
N ALA A 1135 34.78 16.03 12.95
CA ALA A 1135 33.70 15.35 13.63
C ALA A 1135 32.47 16.23 13.85
N LEU A 1136 31.31 15.58 13.89
CA LEU A 1136 30.06 16.19 14.31
C LEU A 1136 29.39 15.31 15.37
N SER A 1137 29.02 15.90 16.50
CA SER A 1137 28.06 15.34 17.44
C SER A 1137 26.84 16.24 17.46
N TYR A 1138 25.66 15.64 17.23
CA TYR A 1138 24.38 16.34 17.22
C TYR A 1138 23.49 15.85 18.37
N GLU A 1139 22.53 16.70 18.74
CA GLU A 1139 21.57 16.47 19.84
C GLU A 1139 22.18 16.20 21.23
N GLY A 1140 23.47 16.44 21.38
CA GLY A 1140 24.19 16.40 22.65
C GLY A 1140 25.70 16.29 22.44
N ALA A 1141 26.42 15.95 23.51
CA ALA A 1141 27.88 15.91 23.50
C ALA A 1141 28.40 14.47 23.54
N MET A 1142 29.27 14.11 22.57
CA MET A 1142 30.03 12.86 22.58
C MET A 1142 31.53 13.14 22.74
N THR A 1143 32.03 13.15 23.98
CA THR A 1143 33.41 13.56 24.29
C THR A 1143 34.41 12.41 24.43
N MET A 1144 33.93 11.16 24.51
CA MET A 1144 34.75 9.95 24.66
C MET A 1144 34.13 8.82 23.82
N VAL A 1145 34.72 8.55 22.67
CA VAL A 1145 34.26 7.53 21.71
C VAL A 1145 35.44 6.64 21.34
N ASP A 1146 35.23 5.33 21.40
CA ASP A 1146 36.22 4.34 20.96
C ASP A 1146 36.05 4.05 19.47
N ILE A 1147 36.96 4.58 18.65
CA ILE A 1147 37.01 4.26 17.21
C ILE A 1147 38.04 3.15 17.02
N SER A 1148 37.58 2.02 16.49
CA SER A 1148 38.42 0.84 16.28
C SER A 1148 39.71 1.19 15.51
N GLY A 1149 40.85 0.86 16.11
CA GLY A 1149 42.17 1.13 15.55
C GLY A 1149 42.82 2.43 16.02
N PHE A 1150 42.11 3.33 16.70
CA PHE A 1150 42.74 4.52 17.27
C PHE A 1150 43.47 4.20 18.59
N PRO A 1151 44.57 4.91 18.90
CA PRO A 1151 45.36 4.64 20.10
C PRO A 1151 44.72 5.15 21.41
N ALA A 1152 43.68 5.98 21.32
CA ALA A 1152 42.94 6.54 22.45
C ALA A 1152 41.51 6.93 22.02
N GLU A 1153 40.60 7.07 23.00
CA GLU A 1153 39.25 7.60 22.77
C GLU A 1153 39.31 9.01 22.16
N VAL A 1154 38.36 9.31 21.29
CA VAL A 1154 38.25 10.60 20.59
C VAL A 1154 37.01 11.37 21.04
N SER A 1155 37.09 12.69 20.99
CA SER A 1155 35.93 13.58 21.15
C SER A 1155 35.37 13.90 19.78
N LEU A 1156 34.04 13.75 19.62
CA LEU A 1156 33.31 14.21 18.44
C LEU A 1156 32.74 15.63 18.62
N VAL A 1157 32.96 16.22 19.80
CA VAL A 1157 32.63 17.63 20.06
C VAL A 1157 33.78 18.49 19.57
N GLU A 1158 33.54 19.25 18.51
CA GLU A 1158 34.42 20.34 18.06
C GLU A 1158 34.14 21.59 18.91
N GLY A 1159 35.10 21.98 19.74
CA GLY A 1159 35.02 23.20 20.54
C GLY A 1159 33.82 23.24 21.48
N THR A 1160 32.80 24.03 21.13
CA THR A 1160 31.55 24.12 21.90
C THR A 1160 30.50 23.21 21.26
N VAL A 1161 29.89 22.35 22.08
CA VAL A 1161 28.82 21.44 21.66
C VAL A 1161 27.73 22.17 20.87
N LEU A 1162 27.28 21.55 19.77
CA LEU A 1162 26.13 22.03 19.02
C LEU A 1162 24.93 22.17 19.97
N PRO A 1163 24.29 23.34 20.07
CA PRO A 1163 23.13 23.48 20.93
C PRO A 1163 22.05 22.50 20.51
N GLY A 1164 21.44 21.75 21.44
CA GLY A 1164 20.35 20.81 21.14
C GLY A 1164 19.07 21.46 20.59
N THR A 1165 19.07 22.77 20.32
CA THR A 1165 18.04 23.48 19.55
C THR A 1165 18.37 23.58 18.06
N VAL A 1166 19.56 23.13 17.65
CA VAL A 1166 20.05 23.09 16.28
C VAL A 1166 20.14 21.62 15.92
N LEU A 1167 19.06 21.12 15.33
CA LEU A 1167 18.85 19.72 14.99
C LEU A 1167 18.19 19.65 13.62
N ASP A 1168 18.47 18.56 12.90
CA ASP A 1168 17.63 18.14 11.80
C ASP A 1168 16.45 17.35 12.38
N SER A 1169 15.24 17.52 11.83
CA SER A 1169 14.09 16.78 12.34
C SER A 1169 13.08 16.45 11.25
N ASN A 1170 12.35 15.37 11.48
CA ASN A 1170 11.18 14.98 10.69
C ASN A 1170 10.00 15.97 10.78
N THR A 1171 10.16 17.09 11.49
CA THR A 1171 9.17 18.17 11.61
C THR A 1171 9.50 19.42 10.79
N ALA A 1172 10.73 19.56 10.29
CA ALA A 1172 11.16 20.72 9.52
C ALA A 1172 11.99 20.29 8.31
N ASP A 1173 11.56 20.68 7.11
CA ASP A 1173 12.29 20.36 5.88
C ASP A 1173 13.65 21.07 5.86
N GLY A 1174 14.74 20.30 5.85
CA GLY A 1174 16.08 20.86 5.91
C GLY A 1174 17.17 19.83 6.15
N SER A 1175 18.29 20.32 6.67
CA SER A 1175 19.49 19.55 7.02
C SER A 1175 20.31 20.34 8.04
N LEU A 1176 21.23 19.68 8.75
CA LEU A 1176 22.33 20.36 9.42
C LEU A 1176 23.40 20.73 8.38
N CYS A 1177 23.83 22.00 8.39
CA CYS A 1177 24.79 22.52 7.43
C CYS A 1177 25.86 23.38 8.11
N ARG A 1178 27.09 23.35 7.58
CA ARG A 1178 28.11 24.35 7.93
C ARG A 1178 27.75 25.71 7.33
N SER A 1179 27.77 26.76 8.15
CA SER A 1179 27.40 28.13 7.78
C SER A 1179 28.39 29.15 8.37
N PRO A 1180 29.22 29.80 7.54
CA PRO A 1180 29.30 29.70 6.08
C PRO A 1180 29.75 28.33 5.55
N ASN A 1181 29.36 28.00 4.31
CA ASN A 1181 29.78 26.77 3.62
C ASN A 1181 31.29 26.53 3.77
N ALA A 1182 31.68 25.29 4.08
CA ALA A 1182 33.06 24.83 4.24
C ALA A 1182 33.87 25.47 5.37
N GLN A 1183 33.26 26.34 6.18
CA GLN A 1183 33.95 26.97 7.28
C GLN A 1183 34.02 26.02 8.47
N ASP A 1184 35.24 25.80 8.93
CA ASP A 1184 35.53 25.02 10.12
C ASP A 1184 36.44 25.81 11.03
N THR A 1185 35.93 26.13 12.22
CA THR A 1185 36.61 26.86 13.28
C THR A 1185 36.93 25.95 14.46
N ASP A 1186 36.84 24.63 14.27
CA ASP A 1186 36.87 23.61 15.33
C ASP A 1186 35.85 23.93 16.44
N ASN A 1187 34.68 24.48 16.07
CA ASN A 1187 33.65 24.85 17.03
C ASN A 1187 32.24 24.63 16.45
N ALA A 1188 31.63 23.50 16.81
CA ALA A 1188 30.35 23.07 16.28
C ALA A 1188 29.24 24.12 16.44
N ALA A 1189 29.15 24.79 17.59
CA ALA A 1189 28.17 25.85 17.83
C ALA A 1189 28.39 27.12 16.99
N ALA A 1190 29.59 27.35 16.46
CA ALA A 1190 29.91 28.47 15.59
C ALA A 1190 29.76 28.12 14.11
N ASP A 1191 30.01 26.86 13.76
CA ASP A 1191 30.11 26.42 12.37
C ASP A 1191 28.79 25.84 11.84
N TRP A 1192 27.93 25.28 12.70
CA TRP A 1192 26.73 24.56 12.26
C TRP A 1192 25.43 25.30 12.58
N ARG A 1193 24.46 25.16 11.67
CA ARG A 1193 23.06 25.58 11.86
C ARG A 1193 22.11 24.62 11.15
N PHE A 1194 20.83 24.74 11.43
CA PHE A 1194 19.79 24.15 10.58
C PHE A 1194 19.62 25.00 9.31
N CYS A 1195 19.74 24.35 8.14
CA CYS A 1195 19.47 24.92 6.83
C CYS A 1195 18.11 24.45 6.33
N SER A 1196 17.22 25.39 5.97
CA SER A 1196 15.90 25.07 5.40
C SER A 1196 15.95 24.66 3.91
N SER A 1197 17.14 24.53 3.34
CA SER A 1197 17.32 24.05 1.98
C SER A 1197 18.53 23.13 1.92
N ARG A 1198 18.29 21.89 1.48
CA ARG A 1198 19.31 20.87 1.22
C ARG A 1198 20.17 21.25 0.03
N SER A 1199 21.48 21.09 0.18
CA SER A 1199 22.45 21.47 -0.86
C SER A 1199 23.35 20.32 -1.33
N ALA A 1200 22.94 19.05 -1.17
CA ALA A 1200 23.73 17.88 -1.56
C ALA A 1200 24.48 18.04 -2.91
N GLY A 1201 25.81 18.10 -2.83
CA GLY A 1201 26.76 18.29 -3.92
C GLY A 1201 26.96 19.74 -4.37
N GLN A 1202 26.56 20.74 -3.57
CA GLN A 1202 26.61 22.18 -3.84
C GLN A 1202 26.97 22.98 -2.59
N ALA A 1203 27.20 24.28 -2.75
CA ALA A 1203 27.47 25.15 -1.61
C ALA A 1203 26.24 25.36 -0.71
N ASN A 1204 26.46 25.23 0.60
CA ASN A 1204 25.45 25.52 1.61
C ASN A 1204 24.94 26.98 1.49
N PRO A 1205 23.64 27.22 1.74
CA PRO A 1205 22.97 28.51 1.60
C PRO A 1205 23.38 29.56 2.65
#